data_AF-A0A4S4M1A3-F1
#
_entry.id   AF-A0A4S4M1A3-F1
#
_cell.length_a   1.000
_cell.length_b   1.000
_cell.length_c   1.000
_cell.angle_alpha   90.00
_cell.angle_beta   90.00
_cell.angle_gamma   90.00
#
_symmetry.space_group_name_H-M   'P 1'
#
loop_
_entity.id
_entity.type
_entity.pdbx_description
1 polymer ?
#
loop_
_entity_poly.entity_id
_entity_poly.type
_entity_poly.pdbx_seq_one_letter_code
_entity_poly.pdbx_strand_id
1 'polypeptide(L)'
;MSYHASSLGCCAHVASSPASIPSFLKQQVEGGRTDGYWIEAFPFRAAQNSGQNLIGYGLGFQDTPSKIEMFINPFTNEKSSNWESRQLAVLDFPVAMNFADISGNGFNDVIISDKYGPSMNDIWPNGGRVSWLENTGDPDAENWTRRTIGFSPGMHRLKAGHFTTKDRIQICAVPIVVKSSDLTTPTPVIIFTAPDDPKSTGDSWPSEVVMKKHLVHEVVIFPSLDGGLDRVLLAGGDGVDLIWFDNSAWKSFNVGKGHPQTSGNPYWGAGSVAAARVHDDIAGYIASSEAFHGNTVSVYTKSTHTSKGIVDIKWTRHVLEDFGPLNDQHTGSIHEVVCADIDGDGIDEVLVAMMGSDPPSFDKTGVWCYKPVDLENGTFSRFKLSNVSAGRIAVADYLSNGRLDFATISYSVPGYFESPNPAINIFPSTSIIAEKLNDEVCFRVPRAPSTRFASELEFLDVSARKLAIVVLPPNTAHKVPAGSAVKVMAGTVTWLDGKSGKIEKRVLATRPFTHVSMSVNADEVRSQDEGAIFMLLKDSKTSGTPPYSTMDALVAHNIIPLHYPEDVCAMRFPWVKVEDRPWANGRFKGLEFYNLVGFHVRYADDSDDVIAHVQLWTAGVGVSAGFHNHVEKSFCEIHACIVNGTAKGGMRWAIVPDDKFNPDDPKLDDTGLIIVPDLHEHGPLWRTGRDGFPLLRKNDTVDYPWHAWLAGDKSASGKQSYDVWIAFEFPSFATHSVSHIKPHTSNLLKQGRYILSEPFSQMIVGLLNCSATDGTPVVAFSPSQNQTWDVSNVTGTDLYQLTHAQTGSLLAARWPPVDGQHIMGTHSPANMSLTSSWAITVHRDACVLPAQRISV
;
A
#
# COMPACT_ATOMS: atom_id res chain seq x y z
N MET A 1 41.58 -17.14 32.29
CA MET A 1 40.14 -17.46 32.27
C MET A 1 39.46 -16.48 31.36
N SER A 2 39.23 -16.91 30.12
CA SER A 2 38.51 -16.21 29.07
C SER A 2 37.01 -16.32 29.34
N TYR A 3 36.31 -15.18 29.37
CA TYR A 3 34.86 -15.15 29.30
C TYR A 3 34.46 -14.60 27.92
N HIS A 4 33.86 -15.49 27.12
CA HIS A 4 33.12 -15.13 25.92
C HIS A 4 31.91 -14.29 26.33
N ALA A 5 31.82 -13.07 25.81
CA ALA A 5 30.56 -12.31 25.80
C ALA A 5 29.72 -12.85 24.63
N SER A 6 28.68 -13.61 24.94
CA SER A 6 27.60 -13.89 24.01
C SER A 6 26.77 -12.62 23.83
N SER A 7 26.77 -12.08 22.61
CA SER A 7 25.81 -11.06 22.20
C SER A 7 24.43 -11.72 22.11
N LEU A 8 23.61 -11.57 23.15
CA LEU A 8 22.17 -11.71 23.00
C LEU A 8 21.71 -10.52 22.15
N GLY A 9 21.33 -10.80 20.90
CA GLY A 9 20.77 -9.81 19.99
C GLY A 9 19.57 -9.12 20.65
N CYS A 10 19.65 -7.80 20.79
CA CYS A 10 18.49 -6.96 21.05
C CYS A 10 17.61 -6.93 19.80
N CYS A 11 16.81 -7.98 19.60
CA CYS A 11 15.55 -7.86 18.89
C CYS A 11 14.46 -7.74 19.97
N ALA A 12 14.36 -6.57 20.58
CA ALA A 12 13.14 -6.22 21.29
C ALA A 12 12.08 -6.07 20.21
N HIS A 13 11.15 -7.04 20.12
CA HIS A 13 9.92 -6.86 19.35
C HIS A 13 9.18 -5.67 19.96
N VAL A 14 9.41 -4.47 19.43
CA VAL A 14 8.40 -3.41 19.45
C VAL A 14 7.20 -4.03 18.74
N ALA A 15 6.04 -4.05 19.39
CA ALA A 15 4.83 -4.52 18.75
C ALA A 15 4.66 -3.76 17.43
N SER A 16 4.80 -4.46 16.30
CA SER A 16 4.69 -3.86 14.99
C SER A 16 3.27 -3.31 14.84
N SER A 17 3.14 -2.02 14.48
CA SER A 17 1.84 -1.40 14.21
C SER A 17 1.03 -2.27 13.24
N PRO A 18 -0.29 -2.49 13.44
CA PRO A 18 -1.10 -3.24 12.48
C PRO A 18 -0.94 -2.70 11.05
N ALA A 19 -0.94 -3.60 10.07
CA ALA A 19 -0.84 -3.20 8.67
C ALA A 19 -2.11 -2.44 8.24
N SER A 20 -1.93 -1.35 7.50
CA SER A 20 -3.02 -0.59 6.90
C SER A 20 -3.18 -0.97 5.45
N ILE A 21 -4.43 -1.17 5.04
CA ILE A 21 -4.84 -1.46 3.66
C ILE A 21 -4.38 -0.33 2.73
N PRO A 22 -3.76 -0.65 1.58
CA PRO A 22 -3.38 0.35 0.59
C PRO A 22 -4.61 1.01 -0.06
N SER A 23 -4.37 2.11 -0.77
CA SER A 23 -5.40 2.72 -1.60
C SER A 23 -5.46 2.05 -2.96
N PHE A 24 -6.62 2.16 -3.63
CA PHE A 24 -6.84 1.57 -4.94
C PHE A 24 -7.36 2.61 -5.93
N LEU A 25 -6.70 2.75 -7.07
CA LEU A 25 -7.13 3.66 -8.13
C LEU A 25 -8.00 2.90 -9.13
N LYS A 26 -9.25 3.29 -9.30
CA LYS A 26 -10.09 2.65 -10.34
C LYS A 26 -9.61 3.08 -11.73
N GLN A 27 -9.36 2.12 -12.60
CA GLN A 27 -9.21 2.35 -14.04
C GLN A 27 -10.12 1.40 -14.81
N GLN A 28 -10.89 1.97 -15.74
CA GLN A 28 -11.74 1.19 -16.62
C GLN A 28 -10.88 0.60 -17.75
N VAL A 29 -10.87 -0.72 -17.85
CA VAL A 29 -10.21 -1.47 -18.94
C VAL A 29 -11.10 -1.44 -20.17
N GLU A 30 -12.39 -1.70 -19.97
CA GLU A 30 -13.42 -1.67 -21.00
C GLU A 30 -14.77 -1.35 -20.35
N GLY A 31 -15.59 -0.54 -21.01
CA GLY A 31 -16.95 -0.24 -20.56
C GLY A 31 -17.97 -0.41 -21.66
N GLY A 32 -19.26 -0.45 -21.29
CA GLY A 32 -20.35 -0.58 -22.23
C GLY A 32 -20.44 -1.98 -22.86
N ARG A 33 -19.99 -3.01 -22.14
CA ARG A 33 -20.13 -4.40 -22.58
C ARG A 33 -21.60 -4.79 -22.61
N THR A 34 -21.94 -5.74 -23.48
CA THR A 34 -23.29 -6.30 -23.58
C THR A 34 -23.64 -7.22 -22.41
N ASP A 35 -22.63 -7.85 -21.81
CA ASP A 35 -22.73 -8.82 -20.72
C ASP A 35 -21.39 -8.93 -19.95
N GLY A 36 -21.35 -9.73 -18.89
CA GLY A 36 -20.13 -9.96 -18.11
C GLY A 36 -20.25 -11.10 -17.11
N TYR A 37 -19.22 -11.94 -17.03
CA TYR A 37 -19.22 -13.13 -16.17
C TYR A 37 -17.83 -13.51 -15.65
N TRP A 38 -16.83 -13.61 -16.54
CA TRP A 38 -15.48 -14.08 -16.19
C TRP A 38 -14.42 -12.99 -16.39
N ILE A 39 -13.47 -12.91 -15.46
CA ILE A 39 -12.22 -12.17 -15.58
C ILE A 39 -11.09 -13.05 -15.03
N GLU A 40 -9.95 -13.10 -15.73
CA GLU A 40 -8.76 -13.85 -15.30
C GLU A 40 -7.51 -12.99 -15.50
N ALA A 41 -6.58 -13.03 -14.53
CA ALA A 41 -5.22 -12.56 -14.72
C ALA A 41 -4.46 -13.58 -15.59
N PHE A 42 -4.08 -13.19 -16.80
CA PHE A 42 -3.49 -14.08 -17.79
C PHE A 42 -2.01 -13.72 -18.04
N PRO A 43 -1.06 -14.44 -17.42
CA PRO A 43 0.35 -14.33 -17.79
C PRO A 43 0.53 -14.90 -19.20
N PHE A 44 0.96 -14.08 -20.15
CA PHE A 44 1.14 -14.51 -21.55
C PHE A 44 2.21 -15.61 -21.66
N ARG A 45 3.25 -15.52 -20.82
CA ARG A 45 4.31 -16.55 -20.69
C ARG A 45 4.13 -17.36 -19.41
N ALA A 46 4.44 -18.65 -19.46
CA ALA A 46 4.33 -19.56 -18.30
C ALA A 46 5.18 -19.11 -17.10
N ALA A 47 6.34 -18.52 -17.35
CA ALA A 47 7.26 -18.04 -16.32
C ALA A 47 7.01 -16.59 -15.86
N GLN A 48 5.94 -15.95 -16.34
CA GLN A 48 5.63 -14.55 -16.02
C GLN A 48 4.91 -14.43 -14.67
N ASN A 49 5.49 -13.66 -13.75
CA ASN A 49 4.97 -13.49 -12.39
C ASN A 49 4.33 -12.12 -12.13
N SER A 50 4.49 -11.15 -13.03
CA SER A 50 3.90 -9.81 -12.94
C SER A 50 3.57 -9.25 -14.33
N GLY A 51 2.83 -8.14 -14.39
CA GLY A 51 2.45 -7.45 -15.62
C GLY A 51 1.54 -8.30 -16.51
N GLN A 52 0.71 -9.15 -15.91
CA GLN A 52 -0.18 -10.06 -16.62
C GLN A 52 -1.20 -9.28 -17.47
N ASN A 53 -1.62 -9.89 -18.59
CA ASN A 53 -2.79 -9.44 -19.34
C ASN A 53 -4.06 -9.80 -18.56
N LEU A 54 -5.21 -9.38 -19.08
CA LEU A 54 -6.52 -9.82 -18.61
C LEU A 54 -7.23 -10.62 -19.70
N ILE A 55 -8.00 -11.63 -19.33
CA ILE A 55 -9.00 -12.24 -20.22
C ILE A 55 -10.38 -12.03 -19.61
N GLY A 56 -11.31 -11.45 -20.37
CA GLY A 56 -12.67 -11.15 -19.92
C GLY A 56 -13.73 -11.51 -20.94
N TYR A 57 -14.88 -12.00 -20.46
CA TYR A 57 -16.04 -12.34 -21.29
C TYR A 57 -17.33 -12.50 -20.47
N GLY A 58 -18.48 -12.50 -21.14
CA GLY A 58 -19.77 -12.94 -20.59
C GLY A 58 -20.24 -14.26 -21.22
N LEU A 59 -21.45 -14.72 -20.90
CA LEU A 59 -21.99 -15.97 -21.45
C LEU A 59 -22.44 -15.82 -22.92
N GLY A 60 -22.65 -14.61 -23.41
CA GLY A 60 -23.31 -14.37 -24.67
C GLY A 60 -24.81 -14.67 -24.62
N PHE A 61 -25.40 -14.77 -25.80
CA PHE A 61 -26.83 -14.89 -26.03
C PHE A 61 -27.12 -16.00 -27.02
N GLN A 62 -28.38 -16.44 -27.09
CA GLN A 62 -28.79 -17.50 -28.02
C GLN A 62 -28.47 -17.18 -29.49
N ASP A 63 -28.60 -15.92 -29.88
CA ASP A 63 -28.33 -15.44 -31.25
C ASP A 63 -27.00 -14.68 -31.38
N THR A 64 -26.25 -14.51 -30.30
CA THR A 64 -25.00 -13.73 -30.29
C THR A 64 -23.98 -14.41 -29.39
N PRO A 65 -23.08 -15.23 -29.98
CA PRO A 65 -22.02 -15.89 -29.24
C PRO A 65 -21.11 -14.90 -28.52
N SER A 66 -20.48 -15.34 -27.44
CA SER A 66 -19.60 -14.52 -26.63
C SER A 66 -18.21 -14.41 -27.25
N LYS A 67 -17.61 -13.22 -27.15
CA LYS A 67 -16.22 -12.98 -27.53
C LYS A 67 -15.32 -13.25 -26.32
N ILE A 68 -14.30 -14.07 -26.52
CA ILE A 68 -13.25 -14.29 -25.54
C ILE A 68 -12.13 -13.31 -25.85
N GLU A 69 -11.99 -12.29 -25.00
CA GLU A 69 -11.11 -11.15 -25.26
C GLU A 69 -9.94 -11.15 -24.30
N MET A 70 -8.73 -11.05 -24.86
CA MET A 70 -7.51 -10.77 -24.11
C MET A 70 -7.21 -9.27 -24.20
N PHE A 71 -7.10 -8.62 -23.05
CA PHE A 71 -6.73 -7.21 -22.93
C PHE A 71 -5.24 -7.12 -22.61
N ILE A 72 -4.46 -6.52 -23.52
CA ILE A 72 -3.02 -6.36 -23.39
C ILE A 72 -2.71 -5.32 -22.32
N ASN A 73 -1.90 -5.70 -21.34
CA ASN A 73 -1.50 -4.83 -20.24
C ASN A 73 -0.54 -3.72 -20.73
N PRO A 74 -0.96 -2.44 -20.67
CA PRO A 74 -0.18 -1.35 -21.24
C PRO A 74 1.01 -0.93 -20.36
N PHE A 75 1.03 -1.33 -19.09
CA PHE A 75 2.07 -0.96 -18.12
C PHE A 75 3.38 -1.71 -18.32
N THR A 76 3.36 -2.80 -19.09
CA THR A 76 4.58 -3.52 -19.47
C THR A 76 5.49 -2.71 -20.39
N ASN A 77 4.96 -1.70 -21.09
CA ASN A 77 5.69 -0.87 -22.06
C ASN A 77 5.64 0.65 -21.76
N GLU A 78 5.00 1.07 -20.66
CA GLU A 78 4.89 2.44 -20.11
C GLU A 78 4.46 3.59 -21.06
N LYS A 79 3.99 3.29 -22.28
CA LYS A 79 3.67 4.31 -23.29
C LYS A 79 2.19 4.72 -23.36
N SER A 80 1.33 3.98 -22.67
CA SER A 80 -0.12 4.12 -22.78
C SER A 80 -0.77 3.67 -21.48
N SER A 81 -2.01 4.10 -21.26
CA SER A 81 -2.94 3.54 -20.27
C SER A 81 -4.08 2.76 -20.93
N ASN A 82 -4.09 2.66 -22.26
CA ASN A 82 -5.14 1.99 -23.01
C ASN A 82 -4.91 0.48 -23.07
N TRP A 83 -5.92 -0.29 -22.68
CA TRP A 83 -5.93 -1.74 -22.73
C TRP A 83 -6.45 -2.20 -24.08
N GLU A 84 -5.54 -2.59 -24.98
CA GLU A 84 -5.95 -3.05 -26.30
C GLU A 84 -6.53 -4.47 -26.22
N SER A 85 -7.73 -4.68 -26.79
CA SER A 85 -8.35 -6.00 -26.87
C SER A 85 -7.83 -6.80 -28.07
N ARG A 86 -7.73 -8.12 -27.90
CA ARG A 86 -7.48 -9.13 -28.94
C ARG A 86 -8.50 -10.25 -28.78
N GLN A 87 -9.25 -10.55 -29.84
CA GLN A 87 -10.26 -11.60 -29.81
C GLN A 87 -9.59 -12.98 -29.97
N LEU A 88 -9.54 -13.76 -28.89
CA LEU A 88 -8.95 -15.10 -28.90
C LEU A 88 -9.88 -16.13 -29.56
N ALA A 89 -11.19 -16.01 -29.31
CA ALA A 89 -12.20 -16.91 -29.86
C ALA A 89 -13.61 -16.29 -29.79
N VAL A 90 -14.56 -16.90 -30.50
CA VAL A 90 -16.00 -16.64 -30.39
C VAL A 90 -16.71 -17.95 -30.09
N LEU A 91 -17.38 -18.02 -28.94
CA LEU A 91 -17.88 -19.27 -28.35
C LEU A 91 -19.35 -19.15 -27.92
N ASP A 92 -20.10 -20.24 -28.04
CA ASP A 92 -21.48 -20.32 -27.55
C ASP A 92 -21.45 -20.61 -26.05
N PHE A 93 -22.01 -19.73 -25.22
CA PHE A 93 -22.16 -19.95 -23.78
C PHE A 93 -20.86 -20.44 -23.08
N PRO A 94 -19.74 -19.71 -23.19
CA PRO A 94 -18.55 -19.99 -22.40
C PRO A 94 -18.83 -19.70 -20.91
N VAL A 95 -18.25 -20.49 -20.01
CA VAL A 95 -18.47 -20.32 -18.57
C VAL A 95 -17.15 -20.09 -17.84
N ALA A 96 -16.37 -21.15 -17.64
CA ALA A 96 -15.12 -21.08 -16.89
C ALA A 96 -13.90 -21.25 -17.79
N MET A 97 -12.81 -20.60 -17.39
CA MET A 97 -11.50 -20.80 -18.00
C MET A 97 -10.39 -20.95 -16.96
N ASN A 98 -9.25 -21.46 -17.41
CA ASN A 98 -7.97 -21.40 -16.73
C ASN A 98 -6.86 -21.46 -17.79
N PHE A 99 -5.59 -21.57 -17.40
CA PHE A 99 -4.48 -21.57 -18.35
C PHE A 99 -3.33 -22.47 -17.88
N ALA A 100 -2.54 -22.95 -18.83
CA ALA A 100 -1.30 -23.69 -18.59
C ALA A 100 -0.47 -23.76 -19.88
N ASP A 101 0.82 -24.03 -19.78
CA ASP A 101 1.66 -24.36 -20.94
C ASP A 101 1.41 -25.81 -21.38
N ILE A 102 0.36 -26.01 -22.17
CA ILE A 102 -0.04 -27.34 -22.69
C ILE A 102 0.96 -27.78 -23.76
N SER A 103 1.36 -26.86 -24.62
CA SER A 103 2.24 -27.16 -25.75
C SER A 103 3.72 -27.34 -25.38
N GLY A 104 4.12 -26.96 -24.17
CA GLY A 104 5.50 -27.01 -23.68
C GLY A 104 6.42 -25.99 -24.33
N ASN A 105 5.87 -24.89 -24.85
CA ASN A 105 6.60 -23.87 -25.60
C ASN A 105 6.97 -22.62 -24.76
N GLY A 106 6.64 -22.62 -23.46
CA GLY A 106 6.88 -21.52 -22.54
C GLY A 106 5.79 -20.44 -22.54
N PHE A 107 4.71 -20.63 -23.28
CA PHE A 107 3.57 -19.72 -23.34
C PHE A 107 2.34 -20.37 -22.76
N ASN A 108 1.54 -19.59 -22.01
CA ASN A 108 0.30 -20.15 -21.47
C ASN A 108 -0.74 -20.25 -22.58
N ASP A 109 -1.31 -21.44 -22.71
CA ASP A 109 -2.49 -21.74 -23.50
C ASP A 109 -3.75 -21.50 -22.65
N VAL A 110 -4.86 -21.12 -23.29
CA VAL A 110 -6.15 -20.93 -22.58
C VAL A 110 -6.92 -22.24 -22.59
N ILE A 111 -7.43 -22.67 -21.44
CA ILE A 111 -8.37 -23.80 -21.30
C ILE A 111 -9.73 -23.23 -20.95
N ILE A 112 -10.77 -23.60 -21.69
CA ILE A 112 -12.08 -22.98 -21.56
C ILE A 112 -13.21 -24.00 -21.72
N SER A 113 -14.27 -23.79 -20.95
CA SER A 113 -15.54 -24.52 -21.07
C SER A 113 -16.57 -23.70 -21.82
N ASP A 114 -17.28 -24.32 -22.76
CA ASP A 114 -18.33 -23.70 -23.55
C ASP A 114 -19.44 -24.68 -23.92
N LYS A 115 -20.42 -24.22 -24.72
CA LYS A 115 -21.65 -24.96 -25.05
C LYS A 115 -22.43 -25.38 -23.80
N TYR A 116 -22.42 -24.55 -22.75
CA TYR A 116 -23.13 -24.83 -21.51
C TYR A 116 -24.66 -24.83 -21.72
N GLY A 117 -25.13 -23.83 -22.48
CA GLY A 117 -26.54 -23.44 -22.60
C GLY A 117 -26.81 -22.13 -21.84
N PRO A 118 -27.99 -21.51 -21.97
CA PRO A 118 -28.25 -20.20 -21.37
C PRO A 118 -28.35 -20.19 -19.84
N SER A 119 -28.77 -21.30 -19.22
CA SER A 119 -29.00 -21.36 -17.76
C SER A 119 -29.04 -22.79 -17.23
N MET A 120 -29.11 -22.96 -15.89
CA MET A 120 -29.35 -24.27 -15.26
C MET A 120 -30.69 -24.92 -15.65
N ASN A 121 -31.63 -24.14 -16.20
CA ASN A 121 -32.91 -24.63 -16.72
C ASN A 121 -32.87 -24.95 -18.22
N ASP A 122 -31.76 -24.66 -18.91
CA ASP A 122 -31.57 -24.91 -20.33
C ASP A 122 -30.14 -25.37 -20.60
N ILE A 123 -29.83 -26.57 -20.10
CA ILE A 123 -28.53 -27.22 -20.28
C ILE A 123 -28.52 -27.96 -21.60
N TRP A 124 -27.49 -27.72 -22.41
CA TRP A 124 -27.33 -28.41 -23.67
C TRP A 124 -26.89 -29.87 -23.45
N PRO A 125 -27.69 -30.87 -23.87
CA PRO A 125 -27.45 -32.28 -23.54
C PRO A 125 -26.22 -32.89 -24.23
N ASN A 126 -25.78 -32.28 -25.35
CA ASN A 126 -24.53 -32.63 -26.05
C ASN A 126 -23.46 -31.52 -25.87
N GLY A 127 -23.66 -30.66 -24.88
CA GLY A 127 -22.84 -29.49 -24.59
C GLY A 127 -21.82 -29.74 -23.48
N GLY A 128 -21.47 -28.68 -22.77
CA GLY A 128 -20.46 -28.67 -21.71
C GLY A 128 -19.09 -29.15 -22.20
N ARG A 129 -18.66 -28.59 -23.32
CA ARG A 129 -17.37 -28.91 -23.94
C ARG A 129 -16.25 -28.25 -23.13
N VAL A 130 -15.13 -28.95 -22.98
CA VAL A 130 -13.85 -28.36 -22.57
C VAL A 130 -12.92 -28.34 -23.77
N SER A 131 -12.27 -27.22 -24.03
CA SER A 131 -11.31 -27.02 -25.12
C SER A 131 -10.08 -26.27 -24.63
N TRP A 132 -8.99 -26.32 -25.39
CA TRP A 132 -7.87 -25.40 -25.23
C TRP A 132 -7.60 -24.58 -26.50
N LEU A 133 -7.08 -23.37 -26.32
CA LEU A 133 -6.71 -22.41 -27.36
C LEU A 133 -5.18 -22.24 -27.34
N GLU A 134 -4.54 -22.54 -28.47
CA GLU A 134 -3.08 -22.56 -28.59
C GLU A 134 -2.48 -21.17 -28.68
N ASN A 135 -1.54 -20.87 -27.77
CA ASN A 135 -0.71 -19.67 -27.80
C ASN A 135 0.58 -19.95 -28.59
N THR A 136 0.74 -19.27 -29.73
CA THR A 136 1.92 -19.39 -30.60
C THR A 136 3.08 -18.48 -30.19
N GLY A 137 2.89 -17.66 -29.15
CA GLY A 137 3.86 -16.68 -28.67
C GLY A 137 3.76 -15.30 -29.34
N ASP A 138 2.79 -15.11 -30.24
CA ASP A 138 2.49 -13.82 -30.86
C ASP A 138 1.34 -13.11 -30.10
N PRO A 139 1.62 -11.99 -29.39
CA PRO A 139 0.60 -11.28 -28.61
C PRO A 139 -0.46 -10.58 -29.48
N ASP A 140 -0.20 -10.38 -30.78
CA ASP A 140 -1.13 -9.77 -31.71
C ASP A 140 -1.99 -10.80 -32.46
N ALA A 141 -1.74 -12.09 -32.27
CA ALA A 141 -2.52 -13.15 -32.91
C ALA A 141 -3.96 -13.18 -32.36
N GLU A 142 -4.92 -13.16 -33.27
CA GLU A 142 -6.35 -13.36 -33.00
C GLU A 142 -6.80 -14.76 -33.42
N ASN A 143 -7.97 -15.19 -32.91
CA ASN A 143 -8.62 -16.44 -33.30
C ASN A 143 -7.70 -17.68 -33.14
N TRP A 144 -7.21 -17.88 -31.93
CA TRP A 144 -6.28 -18.96 -31.59
C TRP A 144 -6.83 -20.34 -31.95
N THR A 145 -5.91 -21.25 -32.28
CA THR A 145 -6.29 -22.60 -32.71
C THR A 145 -6.94 -23.35 -31.55
N ARG A 146 -8.22 -23.70 -31.70
CA ARG A 146 -9.00 -24.43 -30.70
C ARG A 146 -8.93 -25.94 -30.92
N ARG A 147 -8.67 -26.70 -29.86
CA ARG A 147 -8.77 -28.17 -29.84
C ARG A 147 -9.63 -28.64 -28.68
N THR A 148 -10.45 -29.65 -28.93
CA THR A 148 -11.36 -30.20 -27.92
C THR A 148 -10.62 -31.13 -26.96
N ILE A 149 -10.88 -30.99 -25.66
CA ILE A 149 -10.38 -31.88 -24.59
C ILE A 149 -11.43 -32.97 -24.29
N GLY A 150 -12.69 -32.59 -24.09
CA GLY A 150 -13.78 -33.52 -23.76
C GLY A 150 -15.13 -32.84 -23.59
N PHE A 151 -16.14 -33.59 -23.13
CA PHE A 151 -17.51 -33.09 -22.93
C PHE A 151 -18.13 -33.66 -21.65
N SER A 152 -18.90 -32.84 -20.94
CA SER A 152 -19.83 -33.29 -19.90
C SER A 152 -20.95 -32.25 -19.74
N PRO A 153 -22.23 -32.60 -19.96
CA PRO A 153 -23.33 -31.63 -19.91
C PRO A 153 -23.33 -30.83 -18.62
N GLY A 154 -23.55 -29.52 -18.75
CA GLY A 154 -23.55 -28.58 -17.63
C GLY A 154 -22.16 -28.25 -17.05
N MET A 155 -21.08 -28.54 -17.78
CA MET A 155 -19.71 -28.13 -17.43
C MET A 155 -19.65 -26.65 -17.02
N HIS A 156 -19.14 -26.37 -15.82
CA HIS A 156 -19.33 -25.06 -15.19
C HIS A 156 -18.08 -24.47 -14.54
N ARG A 157 -17.17 -25.30 -14.01
CA ARG A 157 -15.88 -24.87 -13.47
C ARG A 157 -14.76 -25.82 -13.88
N LEU A 158 -13.57 -25.27 -14.07
CA LEU A 158 -12.36 -26.05 -14.33
C LEU A 158 -11.10 -25.35 -13.83
N LYS A 159 -10.06 -26.13 -13.52
CA LYS A 159 -8.71 -25.64 -13.21
C LYS A 159 -7.65 -26.60 -13.75
N ALA A 160 -6.54 -26.05 -14.21
CA ALA A 160 -5.36 -26.81 -14.64
C ALA A 160 -4.43 -27.08 -13.45
N GLY A 161 -3.68 -28.17 -13.50
CA GLY A 161 -2.69 -28.53 -12.49
C GLY A 161 -2.09 -29.91 -12.71
N HIS A 162 -1.49 -30.45 -11.64
CA HIS A 162 -0.82 -31.75 -11.60
C HIS A 162 -1.42 -32.60 -10.48
N PHE A 163 -2.46 -33.38 -10.77
CA PHE A 163 -3.28 -34.04 -9.76
C PHE A 163 -2.90 -35.49 -9.48
N THR A 164 -2.52 -36.25 -10.51
CA THR A 164 -2.06 -37.64 -10.41
C THR A 164 -0.67 -37.84 -11.00
N THR A 165 -0.19 -36.88 -11.79
CA THR A 165 1.16 -36.88 -12.35
C THR A 165 1.69 -35.44 -12.52
N LYS A 166 3.02 -35.31 -12.66
CA LYS A 166 3.73 -34.03 -12.86
C LYS A 166 4.32 -33.84 -14.25
N ASP A 167 4.39 -34.90 -15.04
CA ASP A 167 4.97 -34.89 -16.39
C ASP A 167 4.01 -34.33 -17.45
N ARG A 168 2.71 -34.28 -17.13
CA ARG A 168 1.64 -33.81 -18.01
C ARG A 168 0.76 -32.82 -17.28
N ILE A 169 0.26 -31.83 -18.02
CA ILE A 169 -0.83 -30.96 -17.57
C ILE A 169 -2.12 -31.78 -17.46
N GLN A 170 -2.87 -31.55 -16.39
CA GLN A 170 -4.17 -32.16 -16.15
C GLN A 170 -5.21 -31.08 -15.87
N ILE A 171 -6.47 -31.35 -16.21
CA ILE A 171 -7.59 -30.44 -15.99
C ILE A 171 -8.62 -31.12 -15.09
N CYS A 172 -8.88 -30.52 -13.92
CA CYS A 172 -10.02 -30.86 -13.08
C CYS A 172 -11.21 -30.05 -13.56
N ALA A 173 -12.27 -30.73 -14.01
CA ALA A 173 -13.43 -30.10 -14.64
C ALA A 173 -14.73 -30.67 -14.04
N VAL A 174 -15.65 -29.79 -13.66
CA VAL A 174 -16.84 -30.15 -12.89
C VAL A 174 -18.09 -29.46 -13.45
N PRO A 175 -19.12 -30.22 -13.85
CA PRO A 175 -20.45 -29.69 -14.10
C PRO A 175 -21.16 -29.22 -12.83
N ILE A 176 -22.03 -28.21 -12.93
CA ILE A 176 -22.88 -27.80 -11.80
C ILE A 176 -24.15 -28.65 -11.70
N VAL A 177 -24.73 -29.01 -12.85
CA VAL A 177 -25.89 -29.90 -13.00
C VAL A 177 -25.70 -30.81 -14.21
N VAL A 178 -26.39 -31.96 -14.26
CA VAL A 178 -26.25 -32.92 -15.37
C VAL A 178 -27.25 -32.70 -16.51
N LYS A 179 -28.34 -31.96 -16.28
CA LYS A 179 -29.38 -31.63 -17.25
C LYS A 179 -30.25 -30.47 -16.76
N SER A 180 -31.07 -29.91 -17.64
CA SER A 180 -32.01 -28.84 -17.34
C SER A 180 -32.85 -29.10 -16.09
N SER A 181 -32.85 -28.15 -15.17
CA SER A 181 -33.65 -28.12 -13.94
C SER A 181 -33.40 -29.29 -12.96
N ASP A 182 -32.31 -30.05 -13.12
CA ASP A 182 -31.93 -31.10 -12.18
C ASP A 182 -30.90 -30.60 -11.16
N LEU A 183 -31.42 -30.05 -10.06
CA LEU A 183 -30.62 -29.51 -8.96
C LEU A 183 -30.23 -30.58 -7.90
N THR A 184 -30.56 -31.85 -8.16
CA THR A 184 -30.46 -32.92 -7.14
C THR A 184 -29.51 -34.03 -7.51
N THR A 185 -29.30 -34.30 -8.80
CA THR A 185 -28.35 -35.33 -9.23
C THR A 185 -26.91 -34.84 -9.08
N PRO A 186 -26.02 -35.57 -8.38
CA PRO A 186 -24.62 -35.19 -8.27
C PRO A 186 -23.90 -35.35 -9.62
N THR A 187 -23.03 -34.39 -9.91
CA THR A 187 -22.23 -34.31 -11.14
C THR A 187 -20.86 -34.98 -10.97
N PRO A 188 -20.24 -35.45 -12.06
CA PRO A 188 -18.91 -36.05 -12.00
C PRO A 188 -17.82 -34.98 -11.79
N VAL A 189 -16.86 -35.26 -10.92
CA VAL A 189 -15.56 -34.57 -10.89
C VAL A 189 -14.63 -35.30 -11.85
N ILE A 190 -14.22 -34.65 -12.93
CA ILE A 190 -13.50 -35.27 -14.04
C ILE A 190 -12.07 -34.76 -14.08
N ILE A 191 -11.10 -35.66 -14.21
CA ILE A 191 -9.70 -35.32 -14.49
C ILE A 191 -9.37 -35.69 -15.94
N PHE A 192 -9.09 -34.69 -16.77
CA PHE A 192 -8.54 -34.88 -18.11
C PHE A 192 -7.01 -34.79 -18.07
N THR A 193 -6.31 -35.66 -18.81
CA THR A 193 -4.83 -35.65 -18.86
C THR A 193 -4.34 -35.36 -20.27
N ALA A 194 -3.41 -34.42 -20.43
CA ALA A 194 -2.83 -34.10 -21.73
C ALA A 194 -2.18 -35.35 -22.35
N PRO A 195 -2.45 -35.68 -23.63
CA PRO A 195 -1.76 -36.74 -24.32
C PRO A 195 -0.31 -36.35 -24.62
N ASP A 196 0.44 -37.31 -25.18
CA ASP A 196 1.85 -37.08 -25.49
C ASP A 196 2.10 -35.92 -26.45
N ASP A 197 1.27 -35.84 -27.47
CA ASP A 197 1.18 -34.73 -28.41
C ASP A 197 -0.24 -34.13 -28.34
N PRO A 198 -0.43 -33.01 -27.60
CA PRO A 198 -1.72 -32.35 -27.49
C PRO A 198 -2.18 -31.70 -28.80
N LYS A 199 -1.31 -31.57 -29.81
CA LYS A 199 -1.64 -30.98 -31.11
C LYS A 199 -2.23 -31.98 -32.10
N SER A 200 -2.07 -33.28 -31.84
CA SER A 200 -2.59 -34.35 -32.69
C SER A 200 -4.12 -34.29 -32.81
N THR A 201 -4.64 -34.57 -34.02
CA THR A 201 -6.06 -34.48 -34.34
C THR A 201 -6.65 -35.90 -34.38
N GLY A 202 -7.16 -36.39 -33.25
CA GLY A 202 -7.62 -37.78 -33.17
C GLY A 202 -8.71 -38.08 -32.16
N ASP A 203 -8.50 -37.77 -30.87
CA ASP A 203 -9.37 -38.25 -29.79
C ASP A 203 -9.59 -37.19 -28.69
N SER A 204 -10.62 -37.39 -27.87
CA SER A 204 -10.72 -36.67 -26.58
C SER A 204 -9.54 -37.06 -25.69
N TRP A 205 -9.12 -36.17 -24.80
CA TRP A 205 -8.07 -36.48 -23.83
C TRP A 205 -8.50 -37.66 -22.94
N PRO A 206 -7.55 -38.52 -22.52
CA PRO A 206 -7.80 -39.51 -21.47
C PRO A 206 -8.45 -38.85 -20.26
N SER A 207 -9.51 -39.47 -19.73
CA SER A 207 -10.26 -38.92 -18.59
C SER A 207 -10.66 -39.99 -17.58
N GLU A 208 -10.77 -39.57 -16.32
CA GLU A 208 -11.23 -40.37 -15.20
C GLU A 208 -12.28 -39.57 -14.39
N VAL A 209 -13.36 -40.24 -13.97
CA VAL A 209 -14.30 -39.68 -12.99
C VAL A 209 -13.85 -40.12 -11.60
N VAL A 210 -13.40 -39.16 -10.78
CA VAL A 210 -12.74 -39.47 -9.50
C VAL A 210 -13.71 -39.49 -8.33
N MET A 211 -14.82 -38.76 -8.43
CA MET A 211 -15.96 -38.80 -7.52
C MET A 211 -17.17 -38.05 -8.11
N LYS A 212 -18.25 -37.92 -7.32
CA LYS A 212 -19.42 -37.11 -7.66
C LYS A 212 -19.79 -36.14 -6.54
N LYS A 213 -20.27 -34.95 -6.90
CA LYS A 213 -20.62 -33.86 -5.97
C LYS A 213 -21.87 -33.11 -6.41
N HIS A 214 -22.58 -32.47 -5.48
CA HIS A 214 -23.78 -31.70 -5.79
C HIS A 214 -23.44 -30.22 -6.03
N LEU A 215 -24.00 -29.63 -7.09
CA LEU A 215 -24.03 -28.17 -7.31
C LEU A 215 -22.66 -27.49 -7.13
N VAL A 216 -21.58 -28.08 -7.66
CA VAL A 216 -20.25 -27.50 -7.53
C VAL A 216 -20.18 -26.20 -8.30
N HIS A 217 -19.91 -25.12 -7.59
CA HIS A 217 -19.92 -23.75 -8.11
C HIS A 217 -18.53 -23.10 -8.12
N GLU A 218 -17.56 -23.60 -7.35
CA GLU A 218 -16.18 -23.14 -7.41
C GLU A 218 -15.16 -24.28 -7.23
N VAL A 219 -14.04 -24.17 -7.95
CA VAL A 219 -12.92 -25.12 -7.96
C VAL A 219 -11.63 -24.34 -7.77
N VAL A 220 -10.89 -24.64 -6.70
CA VAL A 220 -9.63 -23.96 -6.36
C VAL A 220 -8.51 -24.97 -6.25
N ILE A 221 -7.36 -24.66 -6.84
CA ILE A 221 -6.15 -25.47 -6.69
C ILE A 221 -5.49 -25.12 -5.36
N PHE A 222 -5.21 -26.15 -4.57
CA PHE A 222 -4.45 -26.05 -3.34
C PHE A 222 -3.11 -26.78 -3.54
N PRO A 223 -2.01 -26.06 -3.79
CA PRO A 223 -0.74 -26.67 -4.15
C PRO A 223 -0.13 -27.45 -3.00
N SER A 224 0.66 -28.48 -3.31
CA SER A 224 1.36 -29.24 -2.26
C SER A 224 2.52 -28.46 -1.66
N LEU A 225 2.65 -28.52 -0.33
CA LEU A 225 3.72 -27.84 0.42
C LEU A 225 5.13 -28.41 0.16
N ASP A 226 5.21 -29.69 -0.17
CA ASP A 226 6.46 -30.43 -0.42
C ASP A 226 6.78 -30.56 -1.92
N GLY A 227 6.10 -29.75 -2.74
CA GLY A 227 6.19 -29.83 -4.19
C GLY A 227 5.60 -31.12 -4.75
N GLY A 228 4.77 -31.86 -4.00
CA GLY A 228 3.98 -33.03 -4.42
C GLY A 228 2.88 -32.72 -5.46
N LEU A 229 1.85 -33.56 -5.51
CA LEU A 229 0.70 -33.38 -6.41
C LEU A 229 -0.28 -32.34 -5.85
N ASP A 230 -0.90 -31.59 -6.75
CA ASP A 230 -1.90 -30.60 -6.42
C ASP A 230 -3.16 -31.23 -5.82
N ARG A 231 -3.81 -30.48 -4.93
CA ARG A 231 -5.09 -30.83 -4.32
C ARG A 231 -6.16 -29.87 -4.84
N VAL A 232 -7.42 -30.26 -4.69
CA VAL A 232 -8.54 -29.46 -5.19
C VAL A 232 -9.52 -29.19 -4.06
N LEU A 233 -9.78 -27.91 -3.81
CA LEU A 233 -10.88 -27.46 -2.97
C LEU A 233 -12.12 -27.24 -3.82
N LEU A 234 -13.25 -27.78 -3.36
CA LEU A 234 -14.55 -27.69 -4.02
C LEU A 234 -15.55 -27.00 -3.10
N ALA A 235 -16.32 -26.07 -3.64
CA ALA A 235 -17.51 -25.50 -3.01
C ALA A 235 -18.77 -25.92 -3.76
N GLY A 236 -19.74 -26.49 -3.06
CA GLY A 236 -21.04 -26.86 -3.64
C GLY A 236 -22.08 -27.24 -2.58
N GLY A 237 -23.11 -27.98 -2.99
CA GLY A 237 -24.17 -28.47 -2.11
C GLY A 237 -23.67 -29.38 -0.99
N ASP A 238 -22.51 -30.03 -1.14
CA ASP A 238 -21.92 -30.87 -0.09
C ASP A 238 -21.12 -30.05 0.96
N GLY A 239 -21.04 -28.72 0.79
CA GLY A 239 -20.25 -27.82 1.60
C GLY A 239 -18.90 -27.51 0.97
N VAL A 240 -17.84 -27.55 1.79
CA VAL A 240 -16.45 -27.35 1.36
C VAL A 240 -15.67 -28.65 1.54
N ASP A 241 -15.12 -29.17 0.45
CA ASP A 241 -14.35 -30.42 0.42
C ASP A 241 -12.97 -30.20 -0.17
N LEU A 242 -11.96 -30.82 0.44
CA LEU A 242 -10.64 -31.01 -0.17
C LEU A 242 -10.55 -32.42 -0.75
N ILE A 243 -10.10 -32.55 -1.99
CA ILE A 243 -9.83 -33.83 -2.66
C ILE A 243 -8.39 -33.87 -3.14
N TRP A 244 -7.75 -35.03 -3.06
CA TRP A 244 -6.36 -35.20 -3.51
C TRP A 244 -6.07 -36.66 -3.85
N PHE A 245 -5.02 -36.89 -4.64
CA PHE A 245 -4.48 -38.21 -4.91
C PHE A 245 -3.24 -38.44 -4.05
N ASP A 246 -3.18 -39.53 -3.29
CA ASP A 246 -2.06 -39.82 -2.37
C ASP A 246 -0.95 -40.69 -3.01
N ASN A 247 -0.86 -40.68 -4.34
CA ASN A 247 -0.09 -41.59 -5.20
C ASN A 247 -0.66 -43.01 -5.34
N SER A 248 -1.71 -43.37 -4.58
CA SER A 248 -2.34 -44.69 -4.67
C SER A 248 -3.83 -44.62 -4.96
N ALA A 249 -4.53 -43.67 -4.35
CA ALA A 249 -5.97 -43.51 -4.48
C ALA A 249 -6.40 -42.06 -4.25
N TRP A 250 -7.56 -41.72 -4.79
CA TRP A 250 -8.25 -40.48 -4.46
C TRP A 250 -8.78 -40.51 -3.04
N LYS A 251 -8.57 -39.41 -2.33
CA LYS A 251 -9.03 -39.13 -0.97
C LYS A 251 -9.87 -37.87 -0.95
N SER A 252 -10.69 -37.76 0.09
CA SER A 252 -11.53 -36.59 0.33
C SER A 252 -11.56 -36.26 1.82
N PHE A 253 -11.61 -34.97 2.14
CA PHE A 253 -11.75 -34.45 3.49
C PHE A 253 -12.77 -33.30 3.48
N ASN A 254 -13.84 -33.43 4.25
CA ASN A 254 -14.87 -32.38 4.37
C ASN A 254 -14.41 -31.35 5.42
N VAL A 255 -14.15 -30.13 4.96
CA VAL A 255 -13.80 -29.00 5.84
C VAL A 255 -15.03 -28.57 6.63
N GLY A 256 -16.19 -28.55 5.98
CA GLY A 256 -17.46 -28.32 6.64
C GLY A 256 -18.64 -28.33 5.66
N LYS A 257 -19.84 -28.31 6.22
CA LYS A 257 -21.09 -28.51 5.47
C LYS A 257 -21.71 -27.23 4.87
N GLY A 258 -21.14 -26.05 5.14
CA GLY A 258 -21.70 -24.78 4.68
C GLY A 258 -23.06 -24.43 5.28
N HIS A 259 -23.86 -23.68 4.51
CA HIS A 259 -25.21 -23.28 4.87
C HIS A 259 -26.14 -24.50 4.97
N PRO A 260 -26.97 -24.59 6.03
CA PRO A 260 -27.85 -25.73 6.22
C PRO A 260 -28.96 -25.80 5.16
N GLN A 261 -29.36 -27.01 4.79
CA GLN A 261 -30.50 -27.20 3.89
C GLN A 261 -31.80 -26.72 4.55
N THR A 262 -32.59 -25.94 3.81
CA THR A 262 -33.91 -25.43 4.25
C THR A 262 -35.00 -25.91 3.31
N SER A 263 -36.20 -26.17 3.84
CA SER A 263 -37.31 -26.68 3.04
C SER A 263 -37.74 -25.64 1.99
N GLY A 264 -37.89 -26.07 0.73
CA GLY A 264 -38.28 -25.22 -0.38
C GLY A 264 -37.13 -24.48 -1.07
N ASN A 265 -35.95 -24.39 -0.45
CA ASN A 265 -34.77 -23.80 -1.08
C ASN A 265 -33.84 -24.91 -1.63
N PRO A 266 -33.57 -24.96 -2.95
CA PRO A 266 -32.69 -25.98 -3.53
C PRO A 266 -31.19 -25.71 -3.32
N TYR A 267 -30.83 -24.58 -2.73
CA TYR A 267 -29.44 -24.16 -2.55
C TYR A 267 -29.03 -24.21 -1.07
N TRP A 268 -28.02 -25.01 -0.77
CA TRP A 268 -27.39 -25.13 0.54
C TRP A 268 -25.88 -25.40 0.34
N GLY A 269 -25.13 -25.59 1.42
CA GLY A 269 -23.69 -25.78 1.32
C GLY A 269 -22.95 -24.48 1.05
N ALA A 270 -22.03 -24.47 0.08
CA ALA A 270 -21.18 -23.34 -0.27
C ALA A 270 -21.32 -23.00 -1.76
N GLY A 271 -21.23 -21.71 -2.10
CA GLY A 271 -21.17 -21.21 -3.47
C GLY A 271 -19.73 -20.95 -3.93
N SER A 272 -18.84 -20.51 -3.04
CA SER A 272 -17.42 -20.29 -3.34
C SER A 272 -16.54 -20.64 -2.15
N VAL A 273 -15.27 -20.91 -2.41
CA VAL A 273 -14.24 -21.18 -1.40
C VAL A 273 -12.91 -20.58 -1.81
N ALA A 274 -12.11 -20.15 -0.83
CA ALA A 274 -10.69 -19.86 -1.00
C ALA A 274 -9.92 -20.24 0.27
N ALA A 275 -8.69 -20.74 0.11
CA ALA A 275 -7.78 -20.98 1.23
C ALA A 275 -6.91 -19.74 1.46
N ALA A 276 -6.77 -19.31 2.72
CA ALA A 276 -6.01 -18.14 3.09
C ALA A 276 -4.71 -18.53 3.81
N ARG A 277 -3.61 -17.93 3.39
CA ARG A 277 -2.32 -17.99 4.05
C ARG A 277 -2.34 -17.16 5.33
N VAL A 278 -1.72 -17.68 6.38
CA VAL A 278 -1.35 -16.92 7.58
C VAL A 278 0.13 -17.20 7.82
N HIS A 279 0.97 -16.26 7.42
CA HIS A 279 2.42 -16.36 7.42
C HIS A 279 2.94 -17.61 6.67
N ASP A 280 3.38 -18.63 7.41
CA ASP A 280 3.98 -19.84 6.89
C ASP A 280 3.01 -21.04 6.84
N ASP A 281 1.74 -20.82 7.18
CA ASP A 281 0.64 -21.76 6.99
C ASP A 281 -0.20 -21.33 5.78
N ILE A 282 -0.10 -22.08 4.68
CA ILE A 282 -0.84 -21.79 3.43
C ILE A 282 -2.35 -22.02 3.54
N ALA A 283 -2.82 -22.57 4.67
CA ALA A 283 -4.24 -22.72 5.00
C ALA A 283 -4.45 -22.39 6.49
N GLY A 284 -4.12 -21.16 6.88
CA GLY A 284 -4.38 -20.67 8.22
C GLY A 284 -5.88 -20.55 8.50
N TYR A 285 -6.66 -20.16 7.49
CA TYR A 285 -8.12 -20.26 7.50
C TYR A 285 -8.68 -20.51 6.08
N ILE A 286 -9.97 -20.85 5.98
CA ILE A 286 -10.65 -21.06 4.70
C ILE A 286 -11.87 -20.15 4.64
N ALA A 287 -11.94 -19.29 3.64
CA ALA A 287 -13.06 -18.39 3.39
C ALA A 287 -14.10 -19.04 2.49
N SER A 288 -15.37 -18.70 2.68
CA SER A 288 -16.47 -19.21 1.85
C SER A 288 -17.61 -18.20 1.70
N SER A 289 -18.27 -18.22 0.55
CA SER A 289 -19.61 -17.66 0.39
C SER A 289 -20.65 -18.77 0.31
N GLU A 290 -21.84 -18.52 0.86
CA GLU A 290 -22.86 -19.55 1.03
C GLU A 290 -24.27 -19.04 0.75
N ALA A 291 -25.16 -19.83 0.13
CA ALA A 291 -24.92 -21.03 -0.70
C ALA A 291 -24.61 -20.62 -2.16
N PHE A 292 -25.04 -21.40 -3.16
CA PHE A 292 -25.02 -20.98 -4.57
C PHE A 292 -25.63 -19.57 -4.72
N HIS A 293 -24.81 -18.63 -5.19
CA HIS A 293 -25.15 -17.22 -5.35
C HIS A 293 -25.78 -16.58 -4.09
N GLY A 294 -25.43 -17.01 -2.87
CA GLY A 294 -26.10 -16.57 -1.64
C GLY A 294 -25.75 -15.16 -1.18
N ASN A 295 -26.12 -14.85 0.08
CA ASN A 295 -25.80 -13.58 0.77
C ASN A 295 -24.94 -13.78 2.03
N THR A 296 -24.53 -15.01 2.33
CA THR A 296 -23.77 -15.31 3.55
C THR A 296 -22.28 -15.40 3.24
N VAL A 297 -21.45 -14.73 4.06
CA VAL A 297 -19.99 -14.93 4.10
C VAL A 297 -19.66 -15.69 5.38
N SER A 298 -18.86 -16.75 5.25
CA SER A 298 -18.38 -17.54 6.37
C SER A 298 -16.88 -17.79 6.25
N VAL A 299 -16.27 -18.14 7.38
CA VAL A 299 -14.91 -18.64 7.45
C VAL A 299 -14.87 -19.92 8.27
N TYR A 300 -13.93 -20.79 7.93
CA TYR A 300 -13.57 -21.95 8.69
C TYR A 300 -12.21 -21.68 9.34
N THR A 301 -12.17 -21.77 10.67
CA THR A 301 -10.94 -21.57 11.45
C THR A 301 -10.54 -22.86 12.13
N LYS A 302 -9.27 -22.94 12.52
CA LYS A 302 -8.68 -24.01 13.32
C LYS A 302 -7.96 -23.40 14.52
N SER A 303 -7.73 -24.21 15.55
CA SER A 303 -6.94 -23.74 16.71
C SER A 303 -5.51 -23.41 16.26
N THR A 304 -4.97 -22.29 16.77
CA THR A 304 -3.60 -21.80 16.50
C THR A 304 -2.50 -22.79 16.93
N HIS A 305 -2.83 -23.81 17.71
CA HIS A 305 -1.92 -24.86 18.17
C HIS A 305 -1.96 -26.15 17.32
N THR A 306 -2.71 -26.16 16.22
CA THR A 306 -2.82 -27.32 15.33
C THR A 306 -1.74 -27.34 14.24
N SER A 307 -1.59 -28.47 13.56
CA SER A 307 -0.70 -28.60 12.42
C SER A 307 -1.12 -27.69 11.24
N LYS A 308 -0.15 -27.34 10.42
CA LYS A 308 -0.38 -26.59 9.17
C LYS A 308 -1.14 -27.42 8.13
N GLY A 309 -1.77 -26.74 7.17
CA GLY A 309 -2.56 -27.39 6.12
C GLY A 309 -4.02 -27.62 6.52
N ILE A 310 -4.68 -28.57 5.85
CA ILE A 310 -6.16 -28.74 5.88
C ILE A 310 -6.63 -30.07 6.49
N VAL A 311 -5.99 -31.18 6.14
CA VAL A 311 -6.43 -32.54 6.48
C VAL A 311 -6.11 -32.87 7.94
N ASP A 312 -6.90 -33.73 8.56
CA ASP A 312 -6.76 -34.18 9.96
C ASP A 312 -6.88 -33.06 11.00
N ILE A 313 -7.51 -31.95 10.62
CA ILE A 313 -7.74 -30.78 11.46
C ILE A 313 -9.23 -30.59 11.68
N LYS A 314 -9.62 -30.27 12.92
CA LYS A 314 -10.99 -29.86 13.20
C LYS A 314 -11.20 -28.40 12.81
N TRP A 315 -12.01 -28.19 11.79
CA TRP A 315 -12.44 -26.87 11.33
C TRP A 315 -13.74 -26.44 12.00
N THR A 316 -13.85 -25.15 12.33
CA THR A 316 -15.04 -24.55 12.94
C THR A 316 -15.57 -23.46 12.03
N ARG A 317 -16.86 -23.55 11.65
CA ARG A 317 -17.53 -22.56 10.81
C ARG A 317 -17.98 -21.35 11.64
N HIS A 318 -17.61 -20.16 11.21
CA HIS A 318 -18.06 -18.88 11.73
C HIS A 318 -18.76 -18.11 10.61
N VAL A 319 -20.01 -17.69 10.84
CA VAL A 319 -20.68 -16.75 9.92
C VAL A 319 -20.16 -15.36 10.24
N LEU A 320 -19.62 -14.67 9.24
CA LEU A 320 -19.15 -13.30 9.38
C LEU A 320 -20.27 -12.30 9.09
N GLU A 321 -21.05 -12.56 8.03
CA GLU A 321 -22.11 -11.66 7.60
C GLU A 321 -23.21 -12.40 6.84
N ASP A 322 -24.44 -11.88 6.96
CA ASP A 322 -25.55 -12.16 6.06
C ASP A 322 -26.08 -10.84 5.48
N PHE A 323 -25.84 -10.59 4.19
CA PHE A 323 -26.23 -9.35 3.52
C PHE A 323 -27.76 -9.22 3.32
N GLY A 324 -28.56 -10.19 3.78
CA GLY A 324 -30.02 -10.09 3.86
C GLY A 324 -30.72 -11.15 3.03
N PRO A 325 -32.05 -11.02 2.85
CA PRO A 325 -32.86 -12.10 2.28
C PRO A 325 -32.48 -12.42 0.84
N LEU A 326 -32.73 -13.67 0.47
CA LEU A 326 -32.69 -14.16 -0.91
C LEU A 326 -33.97 -13.72 -1.66
N ASN A 327 -33.90 -13.67 -2.98
CA ASN A 327 -35.05 -13.42 -3.86
C ASN A 327 -35.93 -14.68 -4.03
N ASP A 328 -36.96 -14.58 -4.88
CA ASP A 328 -37.90 -15.67 -5.17
C ASP A 328 -37.25 -16.88 -5.88
N GLN A 329 -36.09 -16.68 -6.50
CA GLN A 329 -35.26 -17.73 -7.09
C GLN A 329 -34.28 -18.33 -6.08
N HIS A 330 -34.38 -17.95 -4.79
CA HIS A 330 -33.51 -18.38 -3.71
C HIS A 330 -32.04 -18.01 -3.89
N THR A 331 -31.76 -16.90 -4.57
CA THR A 331 -30.40 -16.37 -4.72
C THR A 331 -30.27 -14.97 -4.13
N GLY A 332 -29.03 -14.60 -3.84
CA GLY A 332 -28.57 -13.31 -3.36
C GLY A 332 -27.55 -12.69 -4.32
N SER A 333 -26.48 -12.13 -3.75
CA SER A 333 -25.59 -11.20 -4.45
C SER A 333 -24.12 -11.60 -4.45
N ILE A 334 -23.72 -12.69 -3.81
CA ILE A 334 -22.30 -13.10 -3.73
C ILE A 334 -22.01 -14.19 -4.76
N HIS A 335 -21.05 -13.96 -5.65
CA HIS A 335 -20.65 -14.96 -6.65
C HIS A 335 -19.36 -15.69 -6.30
N GLU A 336 -18.36 -14.98 -5.77
CA GLU A 336 -17.02 -15.51 -5.54
C GLU A 336 -16.40 -14.95 -4.24
N VAL A 337 -15.52 -15.74 -3.63
CA VAL A 337 -14.53 -15.27 -2.66
C VAL A 337 -13.13 -15.67 -3.14
N VAL A 338 -12.15 -14.77 -2.98
CA VAL A 338 -10.73 -15.03 -3.23
C VAL A 338 -9.91 -14.56 -2.04
N CYS A 339 -8.76 -15.18 -1.79
CA CYS A 339 -7.84 -14.80 -0.72
C CYS A 339 -6.55 -14.21 -1.32
N ALA A 340 -6.07 -13.11 -0.76
CA ALA A 340 -4.85 -12.44 -1.20
C ALA A 340 -4.27 -11.56 -0.08
N ASP A 341 -2.95 -11.51 0.05
CA ASP A 341 -2.22 -10.60 0.95
C ASP A 341 -2.20 -9.18 0.36
N ILE A 342 -3.28 -8.45 0.60
CA ILE A 342 -3.54 -7.16 -0.03
C ILE A 342 -2.72 -6.04 0.62
N ASP A 343 -2.36 -6.17 1.90
CA ASP A 343 -1.54 -5.18 2.61
C ASP A 343 -0.10 -5.58 2.93
N GLY A 344 0.31 -6.79 2.55
CA GLY A 344 1.70 -7.24 2.57
C GLY A 344 2.19 -7.64 3.96
N ASP A 345 1.30 -7.98 4.89
CA ASP A 345 1.65 -8.41 6.24
C ASP A 345 1.91 -9.92 6.36
N GLY A 346 1.78 -10.64 5.24
CA GLY A 346 1.94 -12.09 5.16
C GLY A 346 0.69 -12.87 5.56
N ILE A 347 -0.44 -12.21 5.76
CA ILE A 347 -1.75 -12.81 6.03
C ILE A 347 -2.69 -12.45 4.88
N ASP A 348 -3.26 -13.47 4.23
CA ASP A 348 -4.23 -13.20 3.18
C ASP A 348 -5.51 -12.57 3.78
N GLU A 349 -5.99 -11.49 3.18
CA GLU A 349 -7.35 -10.98 3.32
C GLU A 349 -8.34 -11.76 2.43
N VAL A 350 -9.64 -11.63 2.71
CA VAL A 350 -10.72 -12.19 1.87
C VAL A 350 -11.36 -11.09 1.04
N LEU A 351 -11.33 -11.22 -0.28
CA LEU A 351 -12.12 -10.40 -1.19
C LEU A 351 -13.42 -11.12 -1.56
N VAL A 352 -14.55 -10.40 -1.49
CA VAL A 352 -15.89 -10.94 -1.80
C VAL A 352 -16.47 -10.20 -3.01
N ALA A 353 -16.78 -10.95 -4.06
CA ALA A 353 -17.35 -10.43 -5.30
C ALA A 353 -18.88 -10.31 -5.18
N MET A 354 -19.36 -9.06 -5.05
CA MET A 354 -20.78 -8.75 -4.96
C MET A 354 -21.31 -8.34 -6.34
N MET A 355 -22.19 -9.18 -6.89
CA MET A 355 -22.80 -9.04 -8.22
C MET A 355 -23.60 -7.75 -8.37
N GLY A 356 -24.32 -7.36 -7.31
CA GLY A 356 -25.41 -6.41 -7.38
C GLY A 356 -26.71 -7.01 -6.87
N SER A 357 -27.76 -6.21 -6.80
CA SER A 357 -29.08 -6.66 -6.34
C SER A 357 -30.19 -5.89 -7.03
N ASP A 358 -31.39 -6.47 -7.00
CA ASP A 358 -32.64 -5.82 -7.37
C ASP A 358 -33.60 -5.90 -6.17
N PRO A 359 -34.01 -4.77 -5.56
CA PRO A 359 -33.60 -3.40 -5.90
C PRO A 359 -32.10 -3.13 -5.63
N PRO A 360 -31.50 -2.11 -6.29
CA PRO A 360 -30.07 -1.81 -6.14
C PRO A 360 -29.64 -1.54 -4.69
N SER A 361 -28.51 -2.10 -4.28
CA SER A 361 -27.87 -1.86 -2.98
C SER A 361 -26.35 -1.83 -3.11
N PHE A 362 -25.72 -0.77 -2.59
CA PHE A 362 -24.25 -0.66 -2.55
C PHE A 362 -23.59 -1.69 -1.64
N ASP A 363 -24.25 -2.11 -0.55
CA ASP A 363 -23.74 -3.18 0.31
C ASP A 363 -23.63 -4.50 -0.46
N LYS A 364 -24.54 -4.71 -1.42
CA LYS A 364 -24.62 -5.88 -2.28
C LYS A 364 -23.97 -5.70 -3.65
N THR A 365 -23.16 -4.65 -3.86
CA THR A 365 -22.52 -4.36 -5.15
C THR A 365 -21.04 -4.04 -4.98
N GLY A 366 -20.16 -4.66 -5.77
CA GLY A 366 -18.71 -4.43 -5.78
C GLY A 366 -17.90 -5.34 -4.87
N VAL A 367 -16.84 -4.84 -4.26
CA VAL A 367 -15.85 -5.68 -3.55
C VAL A 367 -15.78 -5.30 -2.09
N TRP A 368 -16.05 -6.27 -1.23
CA TRP A 368 -15.70 -6.21 0.19
C TRP A 368 -14.36 -6.88 0.41
N CYS A 369 -13.57 -6.34 1.33
CA CYS A 369 -12.35 -6.99 1.82
C CYS A 369 -12.48 -7.21 3.34
N TYR A 370 -12.20 -8.42 3.80
CA TYR A 370 -12.20 -8.81 5.20
C TYR A 370 -10.77 -9.09 5.67
N LYS A 371 -10.36 -8.43 6.76
CA LYS A 371 -9.05 -8.61 7.39
C LYS A 371 -9.20 -9.31 8.74
N PRO A 372 -8.48 -10.42 8.99
CA PRO A 372 -8.53 -11.11 10.27
C PRO A 372 -8.03 -10.20 11.40
N VAL A 373 -8.77 -10.18 12.51
CA VAL A 373 -8.40 -9.47 13.74
C VAL A 373 -8.05 -10.48 14.84
N ASP A 374 -8.84 -11.56 14.93
CA ASP A 374 -8.61 -12.68 15.84
C ASP A 374 -9.12 -13.97 15.19
N LEU A 375 -8.20 -14.74 14.62
CA LEU A 375 -8.51 -15.99 13.92
C LEU A 375 -9.01 -17.10 14.86
N GLU A 376 -8.58 -17.11 16.12
CA GLU A 376 -9.01 -18.14 17.07
C GLU A 376 -10.50 -18.02 17.37
N ASN A 377 -10.98 -16.78 17.46
CA ASN A 377 -12.39 -16.48 17.67
C ASN A 377 -13.19 -16.20 16.38
N GLY A 378 -12.55 -16.30 15.20
CA GLY A 378 -13.19 -16.03 13.91
C GLY A 378 -13.66 -14.57 13.75
N THR A 379 -12.94 -13.62 14.33
CA THR A 379 -13.25 -12.18 14.28
C THR A 379 -12.49 -11.50 13.15
N PHE A 380 -13.23 -10.80 12.29
CA PHE A 380 -12.71 -10.10 11.12
C PHE A 380 -13.24 -8.66 11.12
N SER A 381 -12.40 -7.74 10.67
CA SER A 381 -12.83 -6.40 10.24
C SER A 381 -13.17 -6.43 8.74
N ARG A 382 -13.96 -5.48 8.26
CA ARG A 382 -14.27 -5.37 6.82
C ARG A 382 -14.26 -3.93 6.35
N PHE A 383 -13.97 -3.75 5.07
CA PHE A 383 -13.95 -2.45 4.40
C PHE A 383 -14.29 -2.63 2.92
N LYS A 384 -14.86 -1.60 2.32
CA LYS A 384 -15.32 -1.63 0.93
C LYS A 384 -14.20 -1.13 0.02
N LEU A 385 -13.82 -1.94 -0.98
CA LEU A 385 -12.78 -1.57 -1.96
C LEU A 385 -13.37 -1.04 -3.27
N SER A 386 -14.60 -1.43 -3.62
CA SER A 386 -15.27 -1.00 -4.85
C SER A 386 -16.78 -1.04 -4.70
N ASN A 387 -17.49 -0.12 -5.34
CA ASN A 387 -18.96 -0.03 -5.37
C ASN A 387 -19.58 -0.34 -6.75
N VAL A 388 -18.78 -0.83 -7.71
CA VAL A 388 -19.27 -1.27 -9.04
C VAL A 388 -19.33 -2.79 -9.08
N SER A 389 -20.36 -3.35 -9.73
CA SER A 389 -20.60 -4.80 -9.80
C SER A 389 -19.33 -5.62 -10.04
N ALA A 390 -19.16 -6.67 -9.25
CA ALA A 390 -18.10 -7.65 -9.39
C ALA A 390 -18.72 -9.05 -9.41
N GLY A 391 -18.76 -9.66 -10.60
CA GLY A 391 -19.11 -11.06 -10.76
C GLY A 391 -17.94 -11.98 -10.48
N ARG A 392 -16.72 -11.57 -10.83
CA ARG A 392 -15.50 -12.34 -10.58
C ARG A 392 -14.33 -11.40 -10.31
N ILE A 393 -13.38 -11.85 -9.51
CA ILE A 393 -12.19 -11.10 -9.10
C ILE A 393 -10.94 -11.83 -9.58
N ALA A 394 -10.04 -11.12 -10.26
CA ALA A 394 -8.70 -11.58 -10.55
C ALA A 394 -7.68 -10.74 -9.77
N VAL A 395 -6.70 -11.38 -9.12
CA VAL A 395 -5.67 -10.71 -8.32
C VAL A 395 -4.31 -10.98 -8.94
N ALA A 396 -3.54 -9.93 -9.18
CA ALA A 396 -2.18 -10.03 -9.73
C ALA A 396 -1.40 -8.71 -9.51
N ASP A 397 -0.10 -8.72 -9.77
CA ASP A 397 0.73 -7.50 -9.84
C ASP A 397 0.71 -6.95 -11.27
N TYR A 398 -0.33 -6.18 -11.63
CA TYR A 398 -0.48 -5.66 -13.00
C TYR A 398 0.54 -4.55 -13.30
N LEU A 399 1.02 -3.83 -12.29
CA LEU A 399 2.00 -2.76 -12.43
C LEU A 399 3.46 -3.24 -12.36
N SER A 400 3.72 -4.51 -12.05
CA SER A 400 5.06 -5.06 -11.82
C SER A 400 5.85 -4.31 -10.72
N ASN A 401 5.15 -3.90 -9.66
CA ASN A 401 5.72 -3.13 -8.55
C ASN A 401 5.81 -3.94 -7.25
N GLY A 402 5.54 -5.25 -7.31
CA GLY A 402 5.58 -6.18 -6.18
C GLY A 402 4.35 -6.12 -5.27
N ARG A 403 3.24 -5.53 -5.73
CA ARG A 403 1.99 -5.42 -4.97
C ARG A 403 0.86 -6.13 -5.67
N LEU A 404 -0.13 -6.56 -4.90
CA LEU A 404 -1.33 -7.15 -5.45
C LEU A 404 -2.35 -6.05 -5.76
N ASP A 405 -2.70 -5.99 -7.03
CA ASP A 405 -3.84 -5.26 -7.58
C ASP A 405 -5.02 -6.23 -7.72
N PHE A 406 -6.22 -5.72 -7.99
CA PHE A 406 -7.33 -6.58 -8.38
C PHE A 406 -8.09 -6.04 -9.60
N ALA A 407 -8.64 -6.96 -10.38
CA ALA A 407 -9.50 -6.70 -11.52
C ALA A 407 -10.87 -7.33 -11.30
N THR A 408 -11.91 -6.68 -11.81
CA THR A 408 -13.29 -7.15 -11.70
C THR A 408 -13.98 -7.02 -13.04
N ILE A 409 -14.89 -7.95 -13.34
CA ILE A 409 -15.90 -7.78 -14.38
C ILE A 409 -17.27 -7.67 -13.73
N SER A 410 -18.14 -6.81 -14.24
CA SER A 410 -19.55 -6.74 -13.80
C SER A 410 -20.26 -8.08 -14.03
N TYR A 411 -21.12 -8.46 -13.09
CA TYR A 411 -22.02 -9.58 -13.29
C TYR A 411 -23.23 -9.11 -14.09
N SER A 412 -23.34 -9.57 -15.33
CA SER A 412 -24.49 -9.28 -16.18
C SER A 412 -24.78 -10.48 -17.07
N VAL A 413 -25.74 -11.29 -16.63
CA VAL A 413 -26.19 -12.51 -17.29
C VAL A 413 -27.69 -12.40 -17.57
N PRO A 414 -28.11 -12.36 -18.85
CA PRO A 414 -29.51 -12.25 -19.24
C PRO A 414 -30.39 -13.33 -18.61
N GLY A 415 -31.55 -12.93 -18.10
CA GLY A 415 -32.50 -13.85 -17.46
C GLY A 415 -32.09 -14.33 -16.06
N TYR A 416 -30.99 -13.81 -15.50
CA TYR A 416 -30.62 -14.03 -14.10
C TYR A 416 -30.49 -12.69 -13.34
N PHE A 417 -29.43 -11.92 -13.60
CA PHE A 417 -29.20 -10.58 -13.05
C PHE A 417 -28.32 -9.79 -14.02
N GLU A 418 -28.73 -8.56 -14.33
CA GLU A 418 -28.08 -7.70 -15.32
C GLU A 418 -27.64 -6.39 -14.66
N SER A 419 -26.36 -6.30 -14.28
CA SER A 419 -25.80 -5.05 -13.78
C SER A 419 -25.88 -3.97 -14.87
N PRO A 420 -26.30 -2.73 -14.55
CA PRO A 420 -26.26 -1.64 -15.52
C PRO A 420 -24.81 -1.32 -15.93
N ASN A 421 -24.62 -0.97 -17.21
CA ASN A 421 -23.34 -0.63 -17.82
C ASN A 421 -22.21 -1.62 -17.50
N PRO A 422 -22.32 -2.90 -17.91
CA PRO A 422 -21.30 -3.90 -17.64
C PRO A 422 -19.91 -3.45 -18.13
N ALA A 423 -18.89 -3.66 -17.28
CA ALA A 423 -17.53 -3.18 -17.51
C ALA A 423 -16.48 -4.11 -16.90
N ILE A 424 -15.26 -4.03 -17.43
CA ILE A 424 -14.05 -4.57 -16.81
C ILE A 424 -13.29 -3.39 -16.20
N ASN A 425 -12.91 -3.53 -14.93
CA ASN A 425 -12.17 -2.53 -14.20
C ASN A 425 -10.96 -3.18 -13.54
N ILE A 426 -9.85 -2.45 -13.47
CA ILE A 426 -8.73 -2.76 -12.58
C ILE A 426 -8.68 -1.73 -11.46
N PHE A 427 -8.07 -2.14 -10.37
CA PHE A 427 -7.86 -1.37 -9.17
C PHE A 427 -6.40 -1.55 -8.77
N PRO A 428 -5.46 -0.78 -9.35
CA PRO A 428 -4.07 -0.86 -8.94
C PRO A 428 -3.89 -0.35 -7.52
N SER A 429 -3.15 -1.12 -6.73
CA SER A 429 -2.72 -0.80 -5.38
C SER A 429 -1.69 0.32 -5.44
N THR A 430 -1.98 1.41 -4.74
CA THR A 430 -1.06 2.52 -4.56
C THR A 430 -1.02 2.97 -3.12
N SER A 431 0.16 3.41 -2.68
CA SER A 431 0.31 4.15 -1.43
C SER A 431 0.35 5.65 -1.66
N ILE A 432 0.35 6.12 -2.90
CA ILE A 432 0.40 7.55 -3.20
C ILE A 432 -0.75 7.83 -4.16
N ILE A 433 -1.77 8.53 -3.69
CA ILE A 433 -2.85 9.02 -4.56
C ILE A 433 -2.45 10.42 -5.00
N ALA A 434 -2.59 10.72 -6.29
CA ALA A 434 -2.44 12.08 -6.82
C ALA A 434 -3.81 12.59 -7.30
N GLU A 435 -4.21 13.74 -6.80
CA GLU A 435 -5.46 14.40 -7.14
C GLU A 435 -5.19 15.83 -7.60
N LYS A 436 -5.80 16.23 -8.71
CA LYS A 436 -5.71 17.60 -9.20
C LYS A 436 -6.59 18.50 -8.32
N LEU A 437 -6.01 19.57 -7.80
CA LEU A 437 -6.78 20.66 -7.20
C LEU A 437 -7.12 21.69 -8.30
N ASN A 438 -6.43 22.83 -8.31
CA ASN A 438 -6.50 23.80 -9.40
C ASN A 438 -5.22 23.72 -10.24
N ASP A 439 -4.27 24.60 -9.95
CA ASP A 439 -2.93 24.61 -10.55
C ASP A 439 -1.93 23.74 -9.76
N GLU A 440 -2.39 23.08 -8.70
CA GLU A 440 -1.60 22.28 -7.76
C GLU A 440 -2.10 20.83 -7.71
N VAL A 441 -1.24 19.93 -7.25
CA VAL A 441 -1.58 18.52 -7.02
C VAL A 441 -1.60 18.23 -5.53
N CYS A 442 -2.59 17.47 -5.06
CA CYS A 442 -2.61 16.89 -3.73
C CYS A 442 -2.16 15.44 -3.78
N PHE A 443 -1.04 15.14 -3.14
CA PHE A 443 -0.56 13.79 -2.87
C PHE A 443 -1.06 13.31 -1.51
N ARG A 444 -1.84 12.24 -1.49
CA ARG A 444 -2.29 11.57 -0.26
C ARG A 444 -1.48 10.30 -0.05
N VAL A 445 -0.87 10.14 1.12
CA VAL A 445 0.04 9.03 1.46
C VAL A 445 -0.35 8.35 2.78
N PRO A 446 -0.12 7.03 2.97
CA PRO A 446 -0.42 6.38 4.23
C PRO A 446 0.58 6.82 5.30
N ARG A 447 0.27 6.46 6.55
CA ARG A 447 1.27 6.54 7.61
C ARG A 447 2.36 5.49 7.36
N ALA A 448 3.60 5.95 7.28
CA ALA A 448 4.75 5.09 7.06
C ALA A 448 4.85 3.90 8.05
N PRO A 449 4.54 4.03 9.35
CA PRO A 449 4.56 2.90 10.30
C PRO A 449 3.57 1.76 10.00
N SER A 450 2.43 2.06 9.35
CA SER A 450 1.35 1.10 9.14
C SER A 450 1.39 0.44 7.77
N THR A 451 2.06 1.01 6.77
CA THR A 451 2.22 0.35 5.47
C THR A 451 3.30 -0.74 5.53
N ARG A 452 3.22 -1.73 4.62
CA ARG A 452 4.27 -2.72 4.35
C ARG A 452 4.92 -2.57 2.99
N PHE A 453 4.45 -1.61 2.19
CA PHE A 453 4.97 -1.41 0.85
C PHE A 453 5.84 -0.15 0.75
N ALA A 454 7.07 -0.33 0.27
CA ALA A 454 7.88 0.76 -0.22
C ALA A 454 7.26 1.33 -1.50
N SER A 455 7.08 2.64 -1.55
CA SER A 455 6.32 3.32 -2.60
C SER A 455 7.11 4.48 -3.14
N GLU A 456 7.06 4.69 -4.45
CA GLU A 456 7.70 5.82 -5.09
C GLU A 456 6.82 6.37 -6.21
N LEU A 457 6.69 7.69 -6.28
CA LEU A 457 6.01 8.41 -7.34
C LEU A 457 6.89 9.56 -7.84
N GLU A 458 7.46 9.41 -9.04
CA GLU A 458 8.05 10.53 -9.79
C GLU A 458 6.94 11.48 -10.24
N PHE A 459 7.10 12.80 -10.06
CA PHE A 459 6.03 13.76 -10.41
C PHE A 459 6.50 15.02 -11.15
N LEU A 460 7.73 15.49 -10.92
CA LEU A 460 8.25 16.70 -11.57
C LEU A 460 9.71 16.52 -12.00
N ASP A 461 10.01 16.72 -13.29
CA ASP A 461 11.38 16.83 -13.80
C ASP A 461 11.74 18.31 -13.96
N VAL A 462 12.66 18.81 -13.13
CA VAL A 462 13.03 20.22 -13.06
C VAL A 462 14.49 20.38 -12.62
N SER A 463 15.21 21.34 -13.20
CA SER A 463 16.57 21.72 -12.77
C SER A 463 17.55 20.54 -12.65
N ALA A 464 17.62 19.73 -13.71
CA ALA A 464 18.43 18.51 -13.77
C ALA A 464 18.09 17.49 -12.68
N ARG A 465 16.85 17.52 -12.14
CA ARG A 465 16.37 16.60 -11.13
C ARG A 465 14.98 16.07 -11.44
N LYS A 466 14.79 14.76 -11.27
CA LYS A 466 13.46 14.19 -11.13
C LYS A 466 13.11 14.14 -9.65
N LEU A 467 12.04 14.84 -9.29
CA LEU A 467 11.47 14.85 -7.95
C LEU A 467 10.51 13.67 -7.82
N ALA A 468 10.67 12.91 -6.73
CA ALA A 468 9.79 11.81 -6.38
C ALA A 468 9.40 11.84 -4.91
N ILE A 469 8.15 11.49 -4.60
CA ILE A 469 7.72 11.21 -3.22
C ILE A 469 7.97 9.74 -2.95
N VAL A 470 8.65 9.44 -1.85
CA VAL A 470 8.94 8.07 -1.40
C VAL A 470 8.32 7.85 -0.03
N VAL A 471 7.61 6.73 0.12
CA VAL A 471 7.05 6.23 1.39
C VAL A 471 7.71 4.89 1.70
N LEU A 472 8.40 4.80 2.84
CA LEU A 472 9.06 3.57 3.29
C LEU A 472 8.43 3.04 4.58
N PRO A 473 8.06 1.74 4.63
CA PRO A 473 7.72 1.04 5.86
C PRO A 473 8.87 1.09 6.88
N PRO A 474 8.63 0.71 8.14
CA PRO A 474 9.69 0.61 9.14
C PRO A 474 10.84 -0.28 8.70
N ASN A 475 12.06 0.10 9.07
CA ASN A 475 13.29 -0.69 8.92
C ASN A 475 13.59 -1.24 7.51
N THR A 476 13.05 -0.57 6.49
CA THR A 476 13.10 -1.00 5.08
C THR A 476 14.16 -0.21 4.32
N ALA A 477 14.90 -0.91 3.45
CA ALA A 477 15.88 -0.28 2.57
C ALA A 477 15.24 0.15 1.25
N HIS A 478 15.75 1.23 0.68
CA HIS A 478 15.35 1.75 -0.62
C HIS A 478 16.61 2.12 -1.41
N LYS A 479 16.73 1.55 -2.62
CA LYS A 479 17.86 1.83 -3.50
C LYS A 479 17.78 3.26 -3.99
N VAL A 480 18.90 3.96 -3.96
CA VAL A 480 19.00 5.32 -4.49
C VAL A 480 20.09 5.34 -5.56
N PRO A 481 19.80 5.84 -6.77
CA PRO A 481 20.84 6.00 -7.79
C PRO A 481 21.97 6.91 -7.30
N ALA A 482 23.19 6.63 -7.75
CA ALA A 482 24.32 7.52 -7.48
C ALA A 482 24.02 8.96 -7.92
N GLY A 483 24.41 9.94 -7.11
CA GLY A 483 24.11 11.36 -7.36
C GLY A 483 22.75 11.83 -6.84
N SER A 484 21.96 10.94 -6.24
CA SER A 484 20.67 11.31 -5.63
C SER A 484 20.82 12.12 -4.35
N ALA A 485 19.79 12.91 -4.04
CA ALA A 485 19.64 13.62 -2.79
C ALA A 485 18.28 13.34 -2.15
N VAL A 486 18.19 13.43 -0.82
CA VAL A 486 16.96 13.18 -0.05
C VAL A 486 16.61 14.33 0.87
N LYS A 487 15.32 14.67 0.94
CA LYS A 487 14.77 15.60 1.93
C LYS A 487 13.58 14.97 2.65
N VAL A 488 13.74 14.70 3.94
CA VAL A 488 12.70 14.04 4.75
C VAL A 488 11.57 14.99 5.10
N MET A 489 10.33 14.50 5.00
CA MET A 489 9.10 15.21 5.37
C MET A 489 8.42 14.58 6.60
N ALA A 490 8.57 13.28 6.82
CA ALA A 490 8.17 12.58 8.04
C ALA A 490 9.09 11.38 8.33
N GLY A 491 9.26 11.05 9.60
CA GLY A 491 10.10 9.93 10.05
C GLY A 491 11.60 10.15 9.88
N THR A 492 12.34 9.07 9.63
CA THR A 492 13.81 9.09 9.57
C THR A 492 14.33 8.19 8.46
N VAL A 493 15.33 8.67 7.71
CA VAL A 493 16.19 7.82 6.90
C VAL A 493 17.65 7.88 7.36
N THR A 494 18.36 6.77 7.18
CA THR A 494 19.78 6.64 7.48
C THR A 494 20.53 5.94 6.35
N TRP A 495 21.83 6.20 6.22
CA TRP A 495 22.71 5.45 5.33
C TRP A 495 24.14 5.44 5.86
N LEU A 496 24.93 4.44 5.45
CA LEU A 496 26.37 4.42 5.70
C LEU A 496 27.07 5.22 4.60
N ASP A 497 27.63 6.38 4.94
CA ASP A 497 28.30 7.23 3.97
C ASP A 497 29.61 6.59 3.49
N GLY A 498 29.71 6.35 2.18
CA GLY A 498 30.83 5.64 1.57
C GLY A 498 32.17 6.39 1.63
N LYS A 499 32.18 7.70 1.93
CA LYS A 499 33.41 8.50 2.04
C LYS A 499 33.93 8.55 3.47
N SER A 500 33.04 8.72 4.44
CA SER A 500 33.38 8.91 5.85
C SER A 500 33.26 7.65 6.70
N GLY A 501 32.54 6.63 6.22
CA GLY A 501 32.21 5.42 6.97
C GLY A 501 31.28 5.67 8.17
N LYS A 502 30.63 6.84 8.23
CA LYS A 502 29.70 7.21 9.31
C LYS A 502 28.26 6.96 8.87
N ILE A 503 27.41 6.67 9.85
CA ILE A 503 25.96 6.64 9.62
C ILE A 503 25.47 8.08 9.57
N GLU A 504 24.99 8.48 8.40
CA GLU A 504 24.26 9.72 8.20
C GLU A 504 22.79 9.51 8.55
N LYS A 505 22.17 10.52 9.15
CA LYS A 505 20.75 10.53 9.52
C LYS A 505 20.09 11.78 8.96
N ARG A 506 18.91 11.64 8.38
CA ARG A 506 18.04 12.76 7.98
C ARG A 506 16.67 12.61 8.61
N VAL A 507 16.12 13.75 8.99
CA VAL A 507 14.83 13.94 9.67
C VAL A 507 14.13 15.16 9.07
N LEU A 508 12.91 15.45 9.51
CA LEU A 508 12.09 16.56 8.99
C LEU A 508 12.82 17.91 8.98
N ALA A 509 13.62 18.25 10.00
CA ALA A 509 14.46 19.44 9.97
C ALA A 509 15.78 19.23 10.75
N THR A 510 16.89 19.76 10.23
CA THR A 510 18.17 19.78 10.94
C THR A 510 18.18 20.82 12.08
N ARG A 511 19.32 21.00 12.76
CA ARG A 511 19.44 21.94 13.89
C ARG A 511 19.21 23.39 13.46
N PRO A 512 18.56 24.23 14.29
CA PRO A 512 18.30 25.65 14.00
C PRO A 512 19.55 26.41 13.53
N PHE A 513 19.38 27.28 12.53
CA PHE A 513 20.44 28.12 11.95
C PHE A 513 21.67 27.38 11.39
N THR A 514 21.53 26.08 11.07
CA THR A 514 22.58 25.28 10.40
C THR A 514 22.15 24.90 8.98
N HIS A 515 23.00 24.17 8.25
CA HIS A 515 22.61 23.49 7.01
C HIS A 515 23.25 22.10 6.95
N VAL A 516 22.67 21.21 6.16
CA VAL A 516 23.18 19.85 5.92
C VAL A 516 23.05 19.48 4.46
N SER A 517 23.97 18.65 3.95
CA SER A 517 23.86 18.11 2.60
C SER A 517 22.71 17.11 2.51
N MET A 518 21.95 17.17 1.43
CA MET A 518 20.92 16.19 1.08
C MET A 518 21.50 15.02 0.29
N SER A 519 22.71 15.15 -0.26
CA SER A 519 23.33 14.13 -1.12
C SER A 519 23.54 12.82 -0.37
N VAL A 520 23.16 11.72 -1.02
CA VAL A 520 23.38 10.37 -0.49
C VAL A 520 24.62 9.79 -1.15
N ASN A 521 25.69 9.60 -0.37
CA ASN A 521 26.90 8.88 -0.81
C ASN A 521 26.81 7.40 -0.47
N ALA A 522 25.73 6.73 -0.89
CA ALA A 522 25.48 5.30 -0.70
C ALA A 522 24.53 4.80 -1.81
N ASP A 523 24.45 3.49 -1.99
CA ASP A 523 23.54 2.87 -2.97
C ASP A 523 22.11 2.66 -2.44
N GLU A 524 21.92 2.81 -1.12
CA GLU A 524 20.62 2.70 -0.47
C GLU A 524 20.50 3.64 0.74
N VAL A 525 19.26 3.98 1.06
CA VAL A 525 18.85 4.54 2.35
C VAL A 525 17.96 3.55 3.09
N ARG A 526 17.92 3.64 4.42
CA ARG A 526 17.09 2.77 5.26
C ARG A 526 16.25 3.60 6.23
N SER A 527 14.95 3.33 6.27
CA SER A 527 14.05 3.91 7.27
C SER A 527 14.32 3.35 8.67
N GLN A 528 13.79 3.98 9.71
CA GLN A 528 13.87 3.49 11.10
C GLN A 528 12.51 2.95 11.56
N ASP A 529 12.28 2.84 12.87
CA ASP A 529 11.09 2.19 13.45
C ASP A 529 9.77 2.89 13.07
N GLU A 530 9.81 4.19 12.79
CA GLU A 530 8.66 4.98 12.36
C GLU A 530 8.44 4.99 10.84
N GLY A 531 9.27 4.28 10.07
CA GLY A 531 9.29 4.42 8.62
C GLY A 531 9.78 5.80 8.17
N ALA A 532 9.53 6.17 6.92
CA ALA A 532 9.86 7.50 6.40
C ALA A 532 8.96 7.93 5.25
N ILE A 533 8.73 9.24 5.13
CA ILE A 533 8.17 9.90 3.95
C ILE A 533 9.14 11.00 3.55
N PHE A 534 9.66 10.98 2.32
CA PHE A 534 10.68 11.92 1.87
C PHE A 534 10.58 12.23 0.38
N MET A 535 11.15 13.38 0.01
CA MET A 535 11.41 13.77 -1.36
C MET A 535 12.76 13.19 -1.81
N LEU A 536 12.77 12.42 -2.89
CA LEU A 536 13.96 11.94 -3.57
C LEU A 536 14.22 12.82 -4.80
N LEU A 537 15.46 13.29 -4.95
CA LEU A 537 15.92 14.12 -6.06
C LEU A 537 16.92 13.30 -6.89
N LYS A 538 16.44 12.63 -7.93
CA LYS A 538 17.29 11.84 -8.84
C LYS A 538 17.95 12.73 -9.88
N ASP A 539 19.15 12.40 -10.33
CA ASP A 539 19.76 13.08 -11.49
C ASP A 539 18.86 12.97 -12.73
N SER A 540 18.70 14.07 -13.44
CA SER A 540 17.99 14.15 -14.72
C SER A 540 18.88 14.73 -15.82
N LYS A 541 18.66 14.26 -17.05
CA LYS A 541 19.27 14.80 -18.26
C LYS A 541 18.26 15.48 -19.18
N THR A 542 17.00 15.55 -18.76
CA THR A 542 15.86 16.00 -19.57
C THR A 542 15.31 17.35 -19.14
N SER A 543 15.77 17.92 -18.02
CA SER A 543 15.36 19.23 -17.48
C SER A 543 16.52 20.23 -17.35
N GLY A 544 17.38 20.26 -18.37
CA GLY A 544 18.53 21.16 -18.47
C GLY A 544 19.72 20.78 -17.58
N THR A 545 20.76 21.61 -17.56
CA THR A 545 22.00 21.40 -16.78
C THR A 545 22.47 22.74 -16.21
N PRO A 546 22.85 22.83 -14.91
CA PRO A 546 23.39 24.07 -14.35
C PRO A 546 24.78 24.40 -14.91
N PRO A 547 25.20 25.68 -14.91
CA PRO A 547 24.47 26.86 -14.41
C PRO A 547 23.36 27.31 -15.37
N TYR A 548 22.23 27.76 -14.81
CA TYR A 548 21.07 28.20 -15.58
C TYR A 548 21.15 29.70 -15.86
N SER A 549 21.32 30.08 -17.13
CA SER A 549 21.41 31.49 -17.52
C SER A 549 20.08 32.12 -17.96
N THR A 550 19.05 31.32 -18.20
CA THR A 550 17.69 31.75 -18.60
C THR A 550 16.64 30.83 -17.96
N MET A 551 15.40 31.32 -17.84
CA MET A 551 14.27 30.50 -17.36
C MET A 551 13.83 29.44 -18.38
N ASP A 552 14.11 29.61 -19.66
CA ASP A 552 13.86 28.58 -20.69
C ASP A 552 14.70 27.31 -20.45
N ALA A 553 15.87 27.44 -19.83
CA ALA A 553 16.70 26.30 -19.44
C ALA A 553 16.18 25.57 -18.18
N LEU A 554 15.14 26.11 -17.53
CA LEU A 554 14.54 25.63 -16.28
C LEU A 554 13.13 25.07 -16.47
N VAL A 555 12.65 24.91 -17.71
CA VAL A 555 11.32 24.35 -17.98
C VAL A 555 11.15 23.02 -17.23
N ALA A 556 10.04 22.91 -16.49
CA ALA A 556 9.68 21.73 -15.74
C ALA A 556 8.72 20.84 -16.52
N HIS A 557 8.84 19.53 -16.36
CA HIS A 557 7.99 18.54 -17.02
C HIS A 557 7.23 17.70 -16.01
N ASN A 558 5.93 17.51 -16.26
CA ASN A 558 5.11 16.54 -15.53
C ASN A 558 5.57 15.14 -15.94
N ILE A 559 5.92 14.31 -14.95
CA ILE A 559 6.38 12.94 -15.15
C ILE A 559 5.56 11.94 -14.32
N ILE A 560 4.35 12.32 -13.90
CA ILE A 560 3.42 11.43 -13.22
C ILE A 560 3.06 10.26 -14.17
N PRO A 561 3.14 8.99 -13.72
CA PRO A 561 2.86 7.83 -14.55
C PRO A 561 1.43 7.77 -15.09
N LEU A 562 1.26 7.20 -16.29
CA LEU A 562 -0.03 7.16 -17.01
C LEU A 562 -1.13 6.32 -16.35
N HIS A 563 -0.84 5.55 -15.31
CA HIS A 563 -1.86 4.83 -14.54
C HIS A 563 -2.57 5.71 -13.49
N TYR A 564 -2.13 6.96 -13.32
CA TYR A 564 -2.83 7.97 -12.53
C TYR A 564 -3.95 8.66 -13.33
N PRO A 565 -4.86 9.40 -12.67
CA PRO A 565 -5.91 10.14 -13.35
C PRO A 565 -5.40 11.04 -14.50
N GLU A 566 -6.11 11.05 -15.62
CA GLU A 566 -5.72 11.76 -16.85
C GLU A 566 -5.58 13.27 -16.62
N ASP A 567 -6.45 13.85 -15.80
CA ASP A 567 -6.46 15.28 -15.49
C ASP A 567 -5.21 15.73 -14.73
N VAL A 568 -4.66 14.87 -13.87
CA VAL A 568 -3.36 15.04 -13.19
C VAL A 568 -2.20 14.88 -14.17
N CYS A 569 -2.23 13.82 -15.00
CA CYS A 569 -1.19 13.57 -16.01
C CYS A 569 -1.09 14.70 -17.06
N ALA A 570 -2.22 15.36 -17.37
CA ALA A 570 -2.28 16.46 -18.32
C ALA A 570 -1.81 17.82 -17.76
N MET A 571 -1.54 17.93 -16.46
CA MET A 571 -1.13 19.20 -15.83
C MET A 571 0.24 19.67 -16.33
N ARG A 572 0.43 21.00 -16.32
CA ARG A 572 1.71 21.67 -16.59
C ARG A 572 2.07 22.57 -15.41
N PHE A 573 3.36 22.68 -15.12
CA PHE A 573 3.88 23.43 -13.99
C PHE A 573 4.82 24.55 -14.47
N PRO A 574 4.29 25.67 -15.01
CA PRO A 574 5.11 26.75 -15.53
C PRO A 574 5.77 27.55 -14.41
N TRP A 575 6.98 28.05 -14.68
CA TRP A 575 7.56 29.14 -13.91
C TRP A 575 6.82 30.44 -14.23
N VAL A 576 6.31 31.10 -13.20
CA VAL A 576 5.63 32.40 -13.32
C VAL A 576 6.45 33.43 -12.56
N LYS A 577 6.70 34.57 -13.19
CA LYS A 577 7.42 35.66 -12.53
C LYS A 577 6.61 36.15 -11.34
N VAL A 578 7.27 36.40 -10.22
CA VAL A 578 6.58 36.69 -8.96
C VAL A 578 5.76 37.97 -9.05
N GLU A 579 6.17 38.96 -9.84
CA GLU A 579 5.38 40.18 -10.08
C GLU A 579 3.99 39.91 -10.71
N ASP A 580 3.84 38.78 -11.43
CA ASP A 580 2.61 38.36 -12.11
C ASP A 580 1.74 37.44 -11.25
N ARG A 581 2.19 37.08 -10.04
CA ARG A 581 1.39 36.25 -9.14
C ARG A 581 0.25 37.06 -8.52
N PRO A 582 -0.94 36.46 -8.30
CA PRO A 582 -2.08 37.17 -7.68
C PRO A 582 -1.77 37.77 -6.30
N TRP A 583 -0.86 37.15 -5.55
CA TRP A 583 -0.43 37.58 -4.23
C TRP A 583 0.71 38.62 -4.24
N ALA A 584 1.22 39.00 -5.42
CA ALA A 584 2.28 40.00 -5.55
C ALA A 584 1.82 41.38 -5.06
N ASN A 585 0.56 41.74 -5.34
CA ASN A 585 -0.05 43.02 -4.97
C ASN A 585 0.83 44.24 -5.36
N GLY A 586 1.43 44.18 -6.56
CA GLY A 586 2.30 45.24 -7.09
C GLY A 586 3.76 45.22 -6.64
N ARG A 587 4.17 44.26 -5.80
CA ARG A 587 5.55 44.04 -5.35
C ARG A 587 6.40 43.32 -6.42
N PHE A 588 7.71 43.27 -6.18
CA PHE A 588 8.70 42.49 -6.95
C PHE A 588 8.88 42.86 -8.42
N LYS A 589 8.50 44.09 -8.79
CA LYS A 589 8.53 44.53 -10.19
C LYS A 589 9.92 44.49 -10.80
N GLY A 590 10.02 43.91 -12.00
CA GLY A 590 11.28 43.84 -12.76
C GLY A 590 12.36 42.95 -12.16
N LEU A 591 12.06 42.18 -11.11
CA LEU A 591 13.02 41.24 -10.51
C LEU A 591 13.01 39.91 -11.26
N GLU A 592 14.18 39.33 -11.50
CA GLU A 592 14.33 37.95 -11.98
C GLU A 592 14.05 36.96 -10.83
N PHE A 593 12.82 36.99 -10.33
CA PHE A 593 12.31 36.19 -9.23
C PHE A 593 11.06 35.44 -9.71
N TYR A 594 11.11 34.11 -9.72
CA TYR A 594 10.05 33.26 -10.27
C TYR A 594 9.58 32.23 -9.25
N ASN A 595 8.34 31.78 -9.42
CA ASN A 595 7.70 30.77 -8.60
C ASN A 595 7.03 29.72 -9.49
N LEU A 596 7.12 28.45 -9.09
CA LEU A 596 6.38 27.33 -9.64
C LEU A 596 5.48 26.79 -8.52
N VAL A 597 4.16 26.76 -8.79
CA VAL A 597 3.12 26.41 -7.80
C VAL A 597 3.25 24.97 -7.30
N GLY A 598 2.62 24.71 -6.17
CA GLY A 598 3.04 23.64 -5.32
C GLY A 598 2.28 22.33 -5.43
N PHE A 599 2.62 21.51 -4.45
CA PHE A 599 2.18 20.16 -4.23
C PHE A 599 1.81 20.04 -2.76
N HIS A 600 0.58 19.65 -2.46
CA HIS A 600 0.18 19.32 -1.09
C HIS A 600 0.56 17.87 -0.83
N VAL A 601 1.15 17.58 0.32
CA VAL A 601 1.39 16.21 0.79
C VAL A 601 0.61 16.04 2.08
N ARG A 602 -0.32 15.08 2.10
CA ARG A 602 -1.26 14.83 3.19
C ARG A 602 -1.35 13.36 3.54
N TYR A 603 -1.78 13.05 4.77
CA TYR A 603 -2.13 11.68 5.10
C TYR A 603 -3.44 11.26 4.39
N ALA A 604 -3.48 10.01 3.93
CA ALA A 604 -4.62 9.43 3.23
C ALA A 604 -5.70 8.84 4.16
N ASP A 605 -5.46 8.85 5.47
CA ASP A 605 -6.45 8.42 6.47
C ASP A 605 -7.48 9.52 6.76
N ASP A 606 -8.45 9.21 7.62
CA ASP A 606 -9.57 10.10 7.95
C ASP A 606 -9.15 11.45 8.57
N SER A 607 -7.89 11.62 8.99
CA SER A 607 -7.41 12.90 9.50
C SER A 607 -7.27 13.95 8.39
N ASP A 608 -6.93 13.52 7.17
CA ASP A 608 -6.49 14.40 6.07
C ASP A 608 -5.40 15.40 6.50
N ASP A 609 -4.59 15.02 7.50
CA ASP A 609 -3.60 15.88 8.13
C ASP A 609 -2.53 16.29 7.10
N VAL A 610 -2.16 17.57 7.15
CA VAL A 610 -1.09 18.11 6.31
C VAL A 610 0.25 17.56 6.78
N ILE A 611 1.03 17.00 5.86
CA ILE A 611 2.45 16.69 6.09
C ILE A 611 3.27 17.91 5.71
N ALA A 612 3.15 18.36 4.46
CA ALA A 612 3.82 19.56 3.97
C ALA A 612 3.09 20.13 2.76
N HIS A 613 3.19 21.44 2.55
CA HIS A 613 2.98 22.06 1.25
C HIS A 613 4.36 22.35 0.62
N VAL A 614 4.54 22.00 -0.65
CA VAL A 614 5.84 22.04 -1.34
C VAL A 614 5.75 22.90 -2.59
N GLN A 615 6.60 23.91 -2.74
CA GLN A 615 6.65 24.75 -3.96
C GLN A 615 8.09 25.14 -4.30
N LEU A 616 8.32 25.66 -5.52
CA LEU A 616 9.66 25.96 -6.00
C LEU A 616 9.84 27.43 -6.39
N TRP A 617 11.07 27.89 -6.31
CA TRP A 617 11.44 29.29 -6.50
C TRP A 617 12.77 29.42 -7.23
N THR A 618 12.95 30.52 -7.95
CA THR A 618 14.25 30.91 -8.51
C THR A 618 14.57 32.37 -8.29
N ALA A 619 15.84 32.70 -8.11
CA ALA A 619 16.33 34.07 -8.00
C ALA A 619 17.58 34.26 -8.87
N GLY A 620 17.56 35.27 -9.73
CA GLY A 620 18.72 35.69 -10.52
C GLY A 620 19.83 36.32 -9.66
N VAL A 621 21.01 36.51 -10.25
CA VAL A 621 22.16 37.14 -9.59
C VAL A 621 21.77 38.51 -9.01
N GLY A 622 22.07 38.73 -7.72
CA GLY A 622 21.77 39.97 -7.00
C GLY A 622 20.29 40.19 -6.64
N VAL A 623 19.41 39.21 -6.87
CA VAL A 623 17.99 39.30 -6.54
C VAL A 623 17.75 38.90 -5.08
N SER A 624 16.90 39.67 -4.40
CA SER A 624 16.33 39.34 -3.09
C SER A 624 14.89 38.88 -3.27
N ALA A 625 14.50 37.80 -2.59
CA ALA A 625 13.11 37.32 -2.51
C ALA A 625 12.22 38.19 -1.60
N GLY A 626 12.80 39.22 -0.96
CA GLY A 626 12.10 40.17 -0.07
C GLY A 626 12.00 39.66 1.37
N PHE A 627 12.35 40.52 2.33
CA PHE A 627 12.25 40.20 3.75
C PHE A 627 10.78 40.10 4.18
N HIS A 628 10.42 38.97 4.80
CA HIS A 628 9.09 38.68 5.32
C HIS A 628 9.18 37.89 6.64
N ASN A 629 8.05 37.64 7.31
CA ASN A 629 8.03 37.01 8.63
C ASN A 629 6.83 36.08 8.89
N HIS A 630 6.11 35.68 7.84
CA HIS A 630 5.00 34.70 7.89
C HIS A 630 3.89 35.04 8.90
N VAL A 631 3.58 36.32 9.08
CA VAL A 631 2.44 36.73 9.93
C VAL A 631 1.09 36.43 9.26
N GLU A 632 1.10 36.18 7.94
CA GLU A 632 -0.06 35.97 7.10
C GLU A 632 -0.63 34.55 7.19
N LYS A 633 0.22 33.54 7.42
CA LYS A 633 -0.16 32.12 7.49
C LYS A 633 0.83 31.36 8.37
N SER A 634 0.32 30.46 9.20
CA SER A 634 1.12 29.67 10.15
C SER A 634 1.68 28.42 9.49
N PHE A 635 3.01 28.27 9.50
CA PHE A 635 3.74 27.05 9.12
C PHE A 635 5.20 27.15 9.60
N CYS A 636 5.88 26.02 9.63
CA CYS A 636 7.33 25.91 9.81
C CYS A 636 7.96 25.58 8.46
N GLU A 637 8.63 26.52 7.81
CA GLU A 637 9.30 26.29 6.53
C GLU A 637 10.77 25.84 6.64
N ILE A 638 11.16 24.96 5.72
CA ILE A 638 12.54 24.56 5.46
C ILE A 638 12.79 24.64 3.95
N HIS A 639 13.89 25.28 3.55
CA HIS A 639 14.28 25.33 2.14
C HIS A 639 15.41 24.36 1.81
N ALA A 640 15.30 23.74 0.64
CA ALA A 640 16.26 22.85 0.03
C ALA A 640 16.75 23.45 -1.29
N CYS A 641 18.02 23.83 -1.35
CA CYS A 641 18.66 24.34 -2.56
C CYS A 641 18.94 23.19 -3.53
N ILE A 642 18.43 23.27 -4.75
CA ILE A 642 18.80 22.34 -5.84
C ILE A 642 20.10 22.84 -6.47
N VAL A 643 20.13 24.11 -6.83
CA VAL A 643 21.28 24.78 -7.48
C VAL A 643 21.44 26.18 -6.88
N ASN A 644 22.66 26.53 -6.51
CA ASN A 644 23.08 27.85 -6.08
C ASN A 644 23.89 28.50 -7.20
N GLY A 645 23.25 29.38 -7.96
CA GLY A 645 23.79 29.96 -9.19
C GLY A 645 25.11 30.71 -8.98
N THR A 646 25.39 31.18 -7.77
CA THR A 646 26.60 31.95 -7.42
C THR A 646 27.49 31.28 -6.38
N ALA A 647 27.09 30.12 -5.85
CA ALA A 647 27.61 29.50 -4.63
C ALA A 647 27.57 30.39 -3.37
N LYS A 648 26.89 31.54 -3.42
CA LYS A 648 26.76 32.52 -2.33
C LYS A 648 25.31 32.85 -1.98
N GLY A 649 24.35 32.27 -2.71
CA GLY A 649 22.94 32.41 -2.40
C GLY A 649 22.58 31.70 -1.09
N GLY A 650 21.53 32.17 -0.43
CA GLY A 650 21.03 31.52 0.78
C GLY A 650 20.13 32.40 1.62
N MET A 651 19.91 31.98 2.86
CA MET A 651 18.95 32.60 3.77
C MET A 651 19.61 33.64 4.65
N ARG A 652 19.03 34.84 4.69
CA ARG A 652 19.31 35.86 5.70
C ARG A 652 18.19 35.99 6.70
N TRP A 653 18.50 36.32 7.93
CA TRP A 653 17.53 36.65 8.98
C TRP A 653 18.02 37.82 9.82
N ALA A 654 17.11 38.69 10.25
CA ALA A 654 17.42 39.80 11.12
C ALA A 654 17.88 39.29 12.50
N ILE A 655 19.01 39.80 12.99
CA ILE A 655 19.54 39.54 14.34
C ILE A 655 19.20 40.66 15.34
N VAL A 656 18.43 41.65 14.87
CA VAL A 656 17.85 42.74 15.67
C VAL A 656 16.36 42.49 15.90
N PRO A 657 15.76 43.10 16.94
CA PRO A 657 14.31 43.10 17.14
C PRO A 657 13.52 43.56 15.91
N ASP A 658 12.29 43.04 15.74
CA ASP A 658 11.47 43.27 14.54
C ASP A 658 11.15 44.76 14.30
N ASP A 659 11.02 45.56 15.36
CA ASP A 659 10.76 47.00 15.32
C ASP A 659 11.98 47.83 14.90
N LYS A 660 13.17 47.22 14.85
CA LYS A 660 14.43 47.86 14.45
C LYS A 660 14.89 47.46 13.05
N PHE A 661 14.20 46.54 12.39
CA PHE A 661 14.51 46.10 11.04
C PHE A 661 13.50 46.68 10.05
N ASN A 662 13.98 47.33 8.99
CA ASN A 662 13.12 47.80 7.91
C ASN A 662 13.18 46.79 6.74
N PRO A 663 12.12 46.00 6.47
CA PRO A 663 12.14 45.02 5.38
C PRO A 663 12.17 45.65 3.98
N ASP A 664 11.71 46.91 3.84
CA ASP A 664 11.69 47.63 2.56
C ASP A 664 13.03 48.28 2.21
N ASP A 665 13.88 48.52 3.22
CA ASP A 665 15.25 49.06 3.08
C ASP A 665 16.20 48.32 4.04
N PRO A 666 16.51 47.04 3.74
CA PRO A 666 17.18 46.15 4.69
C PRO A 666 18.66 46.50 4.86
N LYS A 667 19.07 46.75 6.10
CA LYS A 667 20.50 46.85 6.47
C LYS A 667 21.07 45.44 6.67
N LEU A 668 21.84 44.97 5.69
CA LEU A 668 22.35 43.59 5.70
C LEU A 668 23.33 43.30 6.86
N ASP A 669 23.96 44.31 7.46
CA ASP A 669 24.79 44.17 8.66
C ASP A 669 23.98 43.77 9.91
N ASP A 670 22.68 44.07 9.91
CA ASP A 670 21.75 43.67 10.97
C ASP A 670 21.17 42.26 10.73
N THR A 671 21.79 41.47 9.84
CA THR A 671 21.34 40.12 9.49
C THR A 671 22.44 39.07 9.62
N GLY A 672 22.06 37.85 10.02
CA GLY A 672 22.85 36.65 9.80
C GLY A 672 22.69 36.15 8.36
N LEU A 673 23.66 35.38 7.86
CA LEU A 673 23.61 34.71 6.55
C LEU A 673 23.98 33.24 6.72
N ILE A 674 23.14 32.35 6.19
CA ILE A 674 23.46 30.95 5.93
C ILE A 674 23.46 30.77 4.43
N ILE A 675 24.66 30.58 3.86
CA ILE A 675 24.77 30.10 2.48
C ILE A 675 24.18 28.68 2.45
N VAL A 676 23.34 28.41 1.45
CA VAL A 676 22.74 27.09 1.24
C VAL A 676 23.27 26.55 -0.09
N PRO A 677 24.35 25.74 -0.08
CA PRO A 677 24.98 25.26 -1.31
C PRO A 677 24.07 24.32 -2.11
N ASP A 678 24.50 23.95 -3.31
CA ASP A 678 23.85 22.93 -4.15
C ASP A 678 23.53 21.67 -3.33
N LEU A 679 22.31 21.16 -3.46
CA LEU A 679 21.83 19.97 -2.75
C LEU A 679 22.02 20.03 -1.23
N HIS A 680 21.81 21.20 -0.62
CA HIS A 680 21.74 21.36 0.82
C HIS A 680 20.38 21.89 1.27
N GLU A 681 19.98 21.52 2.48
CA GLU A 681 18.84 22.11 3.19
C GLU A 681 19.34 22.90 4.41
N HIS A 682 18.63 23.96 4.79
CA HIS A 682 18.91 24.69 6.03
C HIS A 682 18.01 24.22 7.18
N GLY A 683 18.42 24.52 8.41
CA GLY A 683 17.62 24.27 9.61
C GLY A 683 16.64 25.40 9.93
N PRO A 684 15.81 25.23 10.97
CA PRO A 684 14.83 26.22 11.42
C PRO A 684 15.40 27.63 11.59
N LEU A 685 14.67 28.64 11.10
CA LEU A 685 14.95 30.07 11.31
C LEU A 685 13.90 30.77 12.19
N TRP A 686 12.77 30.11 12.47
CA TRP A 686 11.77 30.64 13.41
C TRP A 686 12.29 30.63 14.84
N ARG A 687 11.67 31.45 15.68
CA ARG A 687 11.98 31.53 17.10
C ARG A 687 11.40 30.33 17.82
N THR A 688 12.18 29.74 18.72
CA THR A 688 11.78 28.58 19.51
C THR A 688 11.99 28.83 21.00
N GLY A 689 11.22 28.13 21.81
CA GLY A 689 11.50 27.95 23.23
C GLY A 689 12.75 27.10 23.46
N ARG A 690 13.20 27.02 24.72
CA ARG A 690 14.44 26.33 25.10
C ARG A 690 14.51 24.87 24.59
N ASP A 691 13.39 24.17 24.68
CA ASP A 691 13.28 22.75 24.35
C ASP A 691 12.85 22.49 22.90
N GLY A 692 12.82 23.54 22.06
CA GLY A 692 12.62 23.43 20.62
C GLY A 692 11.16 23.60 20.14
N PHE A 693 10.20 23.84 21.04
CA PHE A 693 8.83 24.20 20.64
C PHE A 693 8.80 25.58 19.94
N PRO A 694 8.03 25.77 18.87
CA PRO A 694 7.93 27.06 18.19
C PRO A 694 7.30 28.12 19.10
N LEU A 695 7.82 29.35 19.04
CA LEU A 695 7.09 30.50 19.61
C LEU A 695 5.92 30.84 18.70
N LEU A 696 4.77 31.14 19.31
CA LEU A 696 3.55 31.51 18.60
C LEU A 696 3.21 32.97 18.88
N ARG A 697 2.80 33.67 17.83
CA ARG A 697 2.26 35.03 17.95
C ARG A 697 0.82 34.99 18.46
N LYS A 698 0.28 36.17 18.80
CA LYS A 698 -1.11 36.32 19.26
C LYS A 698 -2.16 35.86 18.24
N ASN A 699 -1.81 35.84 16.96
CA ASN A 699 -2.67 35.36 15.87
C ASN A 699 -2.40 33.89 15.48
N ASP A 700 -1.72 33.13 16.35
CA ASP A 700 -1.43 31.70 16.16
C ASP A 700 -0.51 31.38 14.97
N THR A 701 0.28 32.38 14.53
CA THR A 701 1.36 32.16 13.56
C THR A 701 2.66 31.82 14.27
N VAL A 702 3.44 30.90 13.68
CA VAL A 702 4.82 30.66 14.08
C VAL A 702 5.61 31.96 13.99
N ASP A 703 6.32 32.31 15.05
CA ASP A 703 7.04 33.57 15.14
C ASP A 703 8.40 33.50 14.46
N TYR A 704 8.54 34.15 13.32
CA TYR A 704 9.78 34.33 12.58
C TYR A 704 10.38 35.73 12.81
N PRO A 705 11.72 35.85 12.87
CA PRO A 705 12.36 37.13 12.55
C PRO A 705 12.13 37.49 11.08
N TRP A 706 12.33 38.75 10.70
CA TRP A 706 12.41 39.10 9.28
C TRP A 706 13.50 38.27 8.58
N HIS A 707 13.17 37.60 7.49
CA HIS A 707 14.11 36.75 6.75
C HIS A 707 13.80 36.72 5.25
N ALA A 708 14.78 36.34 4.44
CA ALA A 708 14.67 36.25 2.98
C ALA A 708 15.74 35.32 2.38
N TRP A 709 15.43 34.74 1.22
CA TRP A 709 16.45 34.22 0.31
C TRP A 709 17.08 35.39 -0.47
N LEU A 710 18.41 35.48 -0.48
CA LEU A 710 19.15 36.40 -1.33
C LEU A 710 20.11 35.61 -2.21
N ALA A 711 20.08 35.86 -3.52
CA ALA A 711 21.10 35.39 -4.43
C ALA A 711 22.41 36.17 -4.22
N GLY A 712 23.54 35.56 -4.58
CA GLY A 712 24.83 36.23 -4.51
C GLY A 712 24.93 37.41 -5.49
N ASP A 713 25.66 38.46 -5.09
CA ASP A 713 25.77 39.71 -5.87
C ASP A 713 26.49 39.55 -7.22
N LYS A 714 27.32 38.51 -7.37
CA LYS A 714 28.13 38.25 -8.56
C LYS A 714 28.26 36.76 -8.81
N SER A 715 28.04 36.33 -10.05
CA SER A 715 28.38 34.98 -10.50
C SER A 715 29.87 34.88 -10.87
N ALA A 716 30.41 33.66 -10.87
CA ALA A 716 31.80 33.41 -11.24
C ALA A 716 32.12 33.80 -12.70
N SER A 717 31.11 33.76 -13.60
CA SER A 717 31.24 34.09 -15.02
C SER A 717 30.85 35.53 -15.37
N GLY A 718 30.32 36.29 -14.42
CA GLY A 718 29.72 37.61 -14.65
C GLY A 718 28.42 37.59 -15.46
N LYS A 719 27.85 36.40 -15.73
CA LYS A 719 26.58 36.21 -16.45
C LYS A 719 25.46 35.81 -15.49
N GLN A 720 24.21 35.88 -15.95
CA GLN A 720 23.07 35.37 -15.20
C GLN A 720 23.28 33.90 -14.83
N SER A 721 22.89 33.56 -13.60
CA SER A 721 22.98 32.22 -13.02
C SER A 721 21.93 32.12 -11.90
N TYR A 722 20.85 31.38 -12.15
CA TYR A 722 19.74 31.30 -11.21
C TYR A 722 20.06 30.38 -10.02
N ASP A 723 19.73 30.86 -8.82
CA ASP A 723 19.44 29.98 -7.69
C ASP A 723 18.11 29.27 -7.96
N VAL A 724 18.00 28.01 -7.56
CA VAL A 724 16.77 27.21 -7.59
C VAL A 724 16.64 26.48 -6.28
N TRP A 725 15.51 26.68 -5.58
CA TRP A 725 15.24 26.00 -4.32
C TRP A 725 13.78 25.56 -4.19
N ILE A 726 13.57 24.60 -3.30
CA ILE A 726 12.27 24.05 -2.91
C ILE A 726 11.95 24.57 -1.51
N ALA A 727 10.73 25.05 -1.28
CA ALA A 727 10.20 25.34 0.04
C ALA A 727 9.32 24.18 0.51
N PHE A 728 9.53 23.73 1.75
CA PHE A 728 8.69 22.75 2.45
C PHE A 728 8.01 23.43 3.63
N GLU A 729 6.71 23.67 3.53
CA GLU A 729 5.88 24.32 4.56
C GLU A 729 5.20 23.25 5.42
N PHE A 730 5.75 22.98 6.60
CA PHE A 730 5.22 22.01 7.56
C PHE A 730 4.20 22.67 8.51
N PRO A 731 3.21 21.92 9.05
CA PRO A 731 2.53 22.35 10.28
C PRO A 731 3.53 22.57 11.43
N SER A 732 3.11 23.24 12.50
CA SER A 732 3.97 23.46 13.67
C SER A 732 4.46 22.15 14.30
N PHE A 733 5.76 22.04 14.57
CA PHE A 733 6.37 20.89 15.22
C PHE A 733 7.52 21.32 16.15
N ALA A 734 7.84 20.50 17.16
CA ALA A 734 9.00 20.72 18.02
C ALA A 734 10.29 20.31 17.31
N THR A 735 11.33 21.14 17.40
CA THR A 735 12.65 20.88 16.80
C THR A 735 13.73 20.68 17.88
N HIS A 736 15.01 20.71 17.49
CA HIS A 736 16.15 20.63 18.39
C HIS A 736 16.18 21.80 19.39
N SER A 737 16.72 21.54 20.58
CA SER A 737 16.89 22.55 21.63
C SER A 737 17.94 23.59 21.25
N VAL A 738 17.72 24.86 21.62
CA VAL A 738 18.60 26.00 21.28
C VAL A 738 19.55 26.39 22.42
N SER A 739 19.69 25.55 23.46
CA SER A 739 20.39 25.97 24.67
C SER A 739 21.87 26.32 24.41
N HIS A 740 22.27 27.54 24.79
CA HIS A 740 23.66 28.02 24.82
C HIS A 740 24.55 27.28 25.85
N ILE A 741 24.02 26.27 26.55
CA ILE A 741 24.70 25.51 27.59
C ILE A 741 25.28 24.24 26.95
N LYS A 742 26.53 24.34 26.45
CA LYS A 742 27.42 23.27 25.93
C LYS A 742 26.78 22.20 25.00
N PRO A 743 27.28 22.01 23.76
CA PRO A 743 26.68 21.14 22.72
C PRO A 743 26.73 19.60 22.96
N HIS A 744 26.70 19.07 24.19
CA HIS A 744 27.08 17.68 24.48
C HIS A 744 26.05 16.80 25.19
N THR A 745 24.76 17.16 25.24
CA THR A 745 23.76 16.28 25.90
C THR A 745 23.15 15.22 24.98
N SER A 746 23.32 15.28 23.65
CA SER A 746 22.86 14.21 22.76
C SER A 746 23.72 12.96 22.97
N ASN A 747 23.13 11.89 23.53
CA ASN A 747 23.71 10.57 23.86
C ASN A 747 24.01 10.28 25.34
N LEU A 748 23.47 11.05 26.29
CA LEU A 748 23.60 10.68 27.71
C LEU A 748 22.82 9.40 28.06
N LEU A 749 21.68 9.16 27.41
CA LEU A 749 20.88 7.95 27.57
C LEU A 749 20.72 7.24 26.22
N LYS A 750 21.05 5.94 26.21
CA LYS A 750 20.81 5.07 25.04
C LYS A 750 19.32 4.76 24.94
N GLN A 751 18.82 4.62 23.72
CA GLN A 751 17.47 4.10 23.51
C GLN A 751 17.43 2.61 23.87
N GLY A 752 16.30 2.15 24.41
CA GLY A 752 16.14 0.76 24.81
C GLY A 752 15.08 0.56 25.88
N ARG A 753 15.02 -0.68 26.40
CA ARG A 753 14.08 -1.08 27.44
C ARG A 753 14.72 -0.96 28.83
N TYR A 754 14.04 -0.27 29.73
CA TYR A 754 14.55 0.06 31.06
C TYR A 754 13.54 -0.23 32.16
N ILE A 755 14.06 -0.52 33.35
CA ILE A 755 13.29 -0.40 34.60
C ILE A 755 13.60 0.99 35.17
N LEU A 756 12.55 1.76 35.44
CA LEU A 756 12.64 3.06 36.08
C LEU A 756 12.54 2.86 37.60
N SER A 757 13.51 3.34 38.36
CA SER A 757 13.54 3.17 39.82
C SER A 757 13.83 4.48 40.55
N GLU A 758 13.18 4.70 41.69
CA GLU A 758 13.54 5.81 42.57
C GLU A 758 14.80 5.43 43.39
N PRO A 759 15.86 6.25 43.38
CA PRO A 759 17.19 5.87 43.86
C PRO A 759 17.27 5.55 45.37
N PHE A 760 16.45 6.17 46.23
CA PHE A 760 16.57 6.00 47.68
C PHE A 760 15.78 4.80 48.21
N SER A 761 14.56 4.62 47.73
CA SER A 761 13.62 3.55 48.12
C SER A 761 13.72 2.30 47.27
N GLN A 762 14.36 2.38 46.10
CA GLN A 762 14.40 1.36 45.05
C GLN A 762 13.03 0.99 44.50
N MET A 763 11.99 1.79 44.74
CA MET A 763 10.66 1.56 44.21
C MET A 763 10.67 1.69 42.68
N ILE A 764 9.92 0.82 42.00
CA ILE A 764 9.86 0.76 40.54
C ILE A 764 8.68 1.60 40.05
N VAL A 765 8.93 2.51 39.11
CA VAL A 765 7.87 3.30 38.47
C VAL A 765 7.16 2.44 37.42
N GLY A 766 5.83 2.36 37.51
CA GLY A 766 5.02 1.61 36.57
C GLY A 766 3.57 2.10 36.50
N LEU A 767 2.79 1.46 35.66
CA LEU A 767 1.39 1.75 35.41
C LEU A 767 0.48 0.92 36.33
N LEU A 768 -0.48 1.58 36.98
CA LEU A 768 -1.41 0.90 37.88
C LEU A 768 -2.14 -0.25 37.17
N ASN A 769 -2.00 -1.46 37.68
CA ASN A 769 -2.59 -2.71 37.16
C ASN A 769 -2.22 -3.06 35.70
N CYS A 770 -1.14 -2.47 35.14
CA CYS A 770 -0.82 -2.58 33.71
C CYS A 770 -2.02 -2.23 32.80
N SER A 771 -2.88 -1.28 33.23
CA SER A 771 -4.07 -0.90 32.46
C SER A 771 -3.69 -0.02 31.28
N ALA A 772 -4.13 -0.39 30.08
CA ALA A 772 -3.95 0.41 28.86
C ALA A 772 -4.93 1.60 28.75
N THR A 773 -5.78 1.84 29.76
CA THR A 773 -6.77 2.93 29.71
C THR A 773 -6.11 4.29 29.86
N ASP A 774 -6.47 5.26 29.02
CA ASP A 774 -6.00 6.64 29.13
C ASP A 774 -6.28 7.24 30.51
N GLY A 775 -5.27 7.95 31.04
CA GLY A 775 -5.35 8.56 32.36
C GLY A 775 -5.05 7.61 33.52
N THR A 776 -4.69 6.36 33.24
CA THR A 776 -4.28 5.39 34.27
C THR A 776 -3.11 5.97 35.08
N PRO A 777 -3.19 6.01 36.43
CA PRO A 777 -2.12 6.56 37.26
C PRO A 777 -0.80 5.81 37.08
N VAL A 778 0.29 6.59 37.04
CA VAL A 778 1.64 6.05 37.17
C VAL A 778 2.03 6.13 38.64
N VAL A 779 2.50 5.01 39.19
CA VAL A 779 2.77 4.84 40.61
C VAL A 779 4.12 4.16 40.83
N ALA A 780 4.64 4.26 42.04
CA ALA A 780 5.85 3.56 42.47
C ALA A 780 5.45 2.27 43.19
N PHE A 781 5.97 1.13 42.73
CA PHE A 781 5.72 -0.21 43.28
C PHE A 781 6.93 -0.74 44.05
N SER A 782 6.70 -1.74 44.91
CA SER A 782 7.80 -2.49 45.51
C SER A 782 8.64 -3.20 44.44
N PRO A 783 9.95 -3.45 44.68
CA PRO A 783 10.87 -4.04 43.70
C PRO A 783 10.49 -5.42 43.11
N SER A 784 9.44 -6.07 43.64
CA SER A 784 8.91 -7.35 43.14
C SER A 784 8.10 -7.22 41.84
N GLN A 785 7.67 -6.02 41.45
CA GLN A 785 6.96 -5.77 40.20
C GLN A 785 7.91 -5.25 39.12
N ASN A 786 8.25 -6.11 38.15
CA ASN A 786 9.18 -5.80 37.06
C ASN A 786 8.46 -5.21 35.85
N GLN A 787 7.83 -4.05 36.00
CA GLN A 787 7.34 -3.29 34.84
C GLN A 787 8.50 -2.60 34.13
N THR A 788 8.40 -2.47 32.81
CA THR A 788 9.47 -1.92 31.96
C THR A 788 8.94 -0.85 31.03
N TRP A 789 9.82 0.09 30.68
CA TRP A 789 9.54 1.22 29.81
C TRP A 789 10.52 1.21 28.65
N ASP A 790 9.99 1.33 27.45
CA ASP A 790 10.75 1.57 26.23
C ASP A 790 11.03 3.07 26.14
N VAL A 791 12.32 3.43 26.19
CA VAL A 791 12.79 4.80 26.12
C VAL A 791 13.35 5.06 24.73
N SER A 792 12.74 6.00 24.02
CA SER A 792 13.10 6.37 22.64
C SER A 792 13.33 7.87 22.52
N ASN A 793 14.15 8.28 21.55
CA ASN A 793 14.33 9.68 21.21
C ASN A 793 13.18 10.14 20.31
N VAL A 794 12.66 11.34 20.56
CA VAL A 794 11.65 11.94 19.68
C VAL A 794 12.34 12.49 18.44
N THR A 795 12.07 11.87 17.28
CA THR A 795 12.69 12.20 15.99
C THR A 795 12.69 13.70 15.71
N GLY A 796 13.87 14.25 15.39
CA GLY A 796 14.06 15.68 15.08
C GLY A 796 14.20 16.60 16.30
N THR A 797 14.30 16.04 17.51
CA THR A 797 14.45 16.80 18.76
C THR A 797 15.60 16.28 19.61
N ASP A 798 15.87 16.96 20.72
CA ASP A 798 16.76 16.47 21.78
C ASP A 798 15.94 15.90 22.98
N LEU A 799 14.65 15.58 22.77
CA LEU A 799 13.72 15.06 23.77
C LEU A 799 13.56 13.52 23.68
N TYR A 800 13.02 12.93 24.73
CA TYR A 800 12.76 11.50 24.86
C TYR A 800 11.31 11.22 25.23
N GLN A 801 10.80 10.08 24.76
CA GLN A 801 9.53 9.50 25.20
C GLN A 801 9.78 8.22 25.98
N LEU A 802 8.88 7.95 26.93
CA LEU A 802 8.91 6.75 27.74
C LEU A 802 7.56 6.05 27.57
N THR A 803 7.59 4.87 26.98
CA THR A 803 6.40 4.09 26.61
C THR A 803 6.35 2.81 27.43
N HIS A 804 5.24 2.54 28.11
CA HIS A 804 5.11 1.32 28.90
C HIS A 804 5.13 0.09 27.99
N ALA A 805 6.07 -0.83 28.21
CA ALA A 805 6.41 -1.89 27.24
C ALA A 805 5.27 -2.89 26.96
N GLN A 806 4.34 -3.06 27.91
CA GLN A 806 3.21 -3.99 27.75
C GLN A 806 1.99 -3.32 27.11
N THR A 807 1.70 -2.07 27.44
CA THR A 807 0.45 -1.40 27.04
C THR A 807 0.63 -0.42 25.91
N GLY A 808 1.85 0.04 25.64
CA GLY A 808 2.11 1.14 24.70
C GLY A 808 1.75 2.52 25.25
N SER A 809 1.37 2.65 26.53
CA SER A 809 0.97 3.93 27.12
C SER A 809 2.19 4.84 27.34
N LEU A 810 2.14 6.08 26.87
CA LEU A 810 3.15 7.11 27.12
C LEU A 810 3.09 7.61 28.55
N LEU A 811 4.26 7.82 29.17
CA LEU A 811 4.41 8.54 30.42
C LEU A 811 4.14 10.03 30.22
N ALA A 812 3.06 10.55 30.81
CA ALA A 812 2.61 11.92 30.59
C ALA A 812 2.17 12.63 31.88
N ALA A 813 2.39 13.94 31.95
CA ALA A 813 1.78 14.79 32.98
C ALA A 813 0.32 15.09 32.64
N ARG A 814 -0.56 15.08 33.64
CA ARG A 814 -1.94 15.55 33.49
C ARG A 814 -1.96 17.05 33.18
N TRP A 815 -2.96 17.48 32.40
CA TRP A 815 -3.14 18.89 32.10
C TRP A 815 -3.76 19.64 33.30
N PRO A 816 -3.29 20.86 33.64
CA PRO A 816 -2.09 21.53 33.13
C PRO A 816 -0.80 21.04 33.80
N PRO A 817 0.37 21.10 33.14
CA PRO A 817 1.65 20.76 33.76
C PRO A 817 2.09 21.85 34.74
N VAL A 818 1.80 21.64 36.03
CA VAL A 818 2.12 22.55 37.14
C VAL A 818 2.73 21.79 38.31
N ASP A 819 3.30 22.52 39.27
CA ASP A 819 3.85 21.91 40.49
C ASP A 819 2.79 21.08 41.24
N GLY A 820 3.17 19.87 41.63
CA GLY A 820 2.28 18.91 42.32
C GLY A 820 1.33 18.13 41.40
N GLN A 821 1.44 18.28 40.09
CA GLN A 821 0.60 17.57 39.12
C GLN A 821 0.88 16.06 39.08
N HIS A 822 -0.17 15.28 38.80
CA HIS A 822 -0.08 13.82 38.68
C HIS A 822 0.44 13.37 37.31
N ILE A 823 1.13 12.22 37.31
CA ILE A 823 1.60 11.52 36.11
C ILE A 823 0.66 10.35 35.79
N MET A 824 0.46 10.10 34.50
CA MET A 824 -0.45 9.09 33.97
C MET A 824 0.14 8.39 32.73
N GLY A 825 -0.40 7.21 32.41
CA GLY A 825 -0.27 6.58 31.10
C GLY A 825 -1.32 7.11 30.13
N THR A 826 -0.95 7.35 28.88
CA THR A 826 -1.88 7.79 27.82
C THR A 826 -1.45 7.28 26.44
N HIS A 827 -2.40 6.96 25.58
CA HIS A 827 -2.25 6.80 24.13
C HIS A 827 -2.68 8.06 23.37
N SER A 828 -3.22 9.05 24.09
CA SER A 828 -3.67 10.35 23.56
C SER A 828 -2.78 11.49 24.10
N PRO A 829 -1.57 11.71 23.54
CA PRO A 829 -0.69 12.79 23.99
C PRO A 829 -1.22 14.17 23.58
N ALA A 830 -0.83 15.21 24.32
CA ALA A 830 -1.04 16.59 23.87
C ALA A 830 -0.29 16.86 22.56
N ASN A 831 -0.75 17.82 21.75
CA ASN A 831 -0.09 18.18 20.49
C ASN A 831 1.41 18.49 20.72
N MET A 832 2.25 18.11 19.75
CA MET A 832 3.73 18.13 19.85
C MET A 832 4.29 17.36 21.05
N SER A 833 3.50 16.48 21.67
CA SER A 833 3.85 15.74 22.89
C SER A 833 4.26 16.65 24.07
N LEU A 834 3.60 17.81 24.19
CA LEU A 834 3.96 18.86 25.16
C LEU A 834 4.10 18.37 26.61
N THR A 835 3.28 17.39 27.03
CA THR A 835 3.29 16.85 28.40
C THR A 835 3.80 15.43 28.50
N SER A 836 4.30 14.85 27.40
CA SER A 836 4.73 13.44 27.32
C SER A 836 6.13 13.26 26.72
N SER A 837 6.85 14.35 26.47
CA SER A 837 8.25 14.37 26.04
C SER A 837 9.14 15.00 27.11
N TRP A 838 10.35 14.46 27.26
CA TRP A 838 11.21 14.74 28.40
C TRP A 838 12.63 15.12 27.96
N ALA A 839 13.17 16.20 28.49
CA ALA A 839 14.60 16.52 28.40
C ALA A 839 15.35 15.76 29.50
N ILE A 840 16.42 15.03 29.14
CA ILE A 840 17.14 14.16 30.08
C ILE A 840 18.51 14.74 30.46
N THR A 841 18.82 14.72 31.75
CA THR A 841 20.14 15.07 32.30
C THR A 841 20.67 13.94 33.18
N VAL A 842 21.98 13.66 33.12
CA VAL A 842 22.64 12.64 33.94
C VAL A 842 23.53 13.32 34.98
N HIS A 843 23.27 13.07 36.27
CA HIS A 843 24.08 13.57 37.39
C HIS A 843 25.23 12.61 37.72
N ARG A 844 26.38 13.16 38.14
CA ARG A 844 27.62 12.40 38.45
C ARG A 844 27.47 11.40 39.61
N ASP A 845 26.46 11.56 40.46
CA ASP A 845 26.19 10.68 41.61
C ASP A 845 25.28 9.49 41.26
N ALA A 846 24.92 9.30 39.99
CA ALA A 846 24.22 8.10 39.53
C ALA A 846 25.13 6.88 39.72
N CYS A 847 24.90 6.13 40.80
CA CYS A 847 25.55 4.85 41.05
C CYS A 847 25.46 3.96 39.80
N VAL A 848 26.53 3.22 39.54
CA VAL A 848 26.59 2.14 38.54
C VAL A 848 25.58 1.07 38.95
N LEU A 849 24.32 1.26 38.57
CA LEU A 849 23.32 0.21 38.56
C LEU A 849 23.61 -0.70 37.35
N PRO A 850 23.26 -2.01 37.41
CA PRO A 850 23.40 -2.89 36.26
C PRO A 850 22.72 -2.29 35.03
N ALA A 851 23.23 -2.63 33.84
CA ALA A 851 23.08 -1.92 32.55
C ALA A 851 21.66 -1.64 32.00
N GLN A 852 20.59 -1.80 32.79
CA GLN A 852 19.18 -1.68 32.40
C GLN A 852 18.28 -0.99 33.47
N ARG A 853 18.86 -0.27 34.44
CA ARG A 853 18.10 0.56 35.40
C ARG A 853 18.40 2.04 35.21
N ILE A 854 17.35 2.87 35.20
CA ILE A 854 17.45 4.34 35.21
C ILE A 854 16.90 4.83 36.54
N SER A 855 17.68 5.65 37.24
CA SER A 855 17.19 6.43 38.38
C SER A 855 16.43 7.64 37.85
N VAL A 856 15.14 7.73 38.14
CA VAL A 856 14.26 8.84 37.70
C VAL A 856 14.07 9.84 38.82
#